data_AF-A0A671LF67-F1
#
_entry.id   AF-A0A671LF67-F1
#
_cell.length_a   1.000
_cell.length_b   1.000
_cell.length_c   1.000
_cell.angle_alpha   90.00
_cell.angle_beta   90.00
_cell.angle_gamma   90.00
#
_symmetry.space_group_name_H-M   'P 1'
#
loop_
_entity.id
_entity.type
_entity.pdbx_description
1 polymer ?
#
loop_
_entity_poly.entity_id
_entity_poly.type
_entity_poly.pdbx_seq_one_letter_code
_entity_poly.pdbx_strand_id
1 'polypeptide(L)'
;MRKTFTTGVAAVKKKSLCIQIKLQVDALIDTVRRSRVHFVHCLLPKAEISAGDLKVLGGPSSRSGEIDAHGESCENGLMQLDVCLLRAQLRGSKLLDALRIYRQGYPDHLVFSEFRRRFDVLSPHLTKKHGRNYIVTDERRAVEELLESLELEKSSYHMGLSRVFFRAGVLAKLEENRDIQTRCNITLFQAACRGYLARQAFKKRKEEIQQLKLKLEKVEKERNELRLNSDRLESKISELSSELADERNTGESASQLLESETSERLRLEKDMKDLQAKFDAMKKQMESMEMEVMEARLIRASELNGEMDDDDTGEWRLKYERAIREIEFTKKRLQQEFDDKLEVEQQNKRQLERKLTDLQADNEEVQRVSQQLKKKCQRLTAELQDTKLHLEGQQSRNHDLEKKQRKFDSEQTQSQEEVQREKSLREKLSREKDMLTGEVFSLRQQLEDKDLEICAVNLKLEQMEAELQDLNSQESKDEASLAKVKKQLRDLEAKVKDQEEELDEQAGTIQMLEQAKLRLEMEMERLRQTHSKEIESKDDEVEEIRQSCSKKLKQMEVQLEEEYEEKQKVLRERRDLEAKLMSAQDQVSHRDVETEKRLRKDLKRTKALLADAQVMLDHLKNNAPSKREIAQLKNQLEESEFTCAAAVKARKSMEVEIEDLHVQMDDISKSKQALEEQLSRLQREKNDLQSRMEEDQEDMNELMKKHKAAVAQSTQNLAQISDLQAQLEEAMKEKQDVQEKLTALQSQLEFQEQSMVDKSLVSRQEAKIRELETKMEFEKTQVKRLESLVARLKENLEKLTEERDQRSASENREKEQNKRLLRQIRDIKEEMAELAKKEAEASRKKHELEMDIESLEAANQSLQADLKLAFKRIGDLQAAIEDEMESDDNEDLINSEGASDTDSEVEDRVDGVKSWLSKNKGSAKNMSDDGSLKSSRSVLQRNFPRYPTEWFNPNSMQQARKRCLEKLISKR
;
A
#
# COMPACT_ATOMS: atom_id res chain seq x y z
N MET A 1 15.61 -21.51 -50.98
CA MET A 1 16.61 -21.82 -52.02
C MET A 1 17.99 -21.40 -51.52
N ARG A 2 18.87 -22.37 -51.25
CA ARG A 2 20.31 -22.15 -51.05
C ARG A 2 20.97 -22.09 -52.43
N LYS A 3 21.72 -21.03 -52.74
CA LYS A 3 22.75 -21.08 -53.79
C LYS A 3 24.03 -20.43 -53.30
N THR A 4 25.03 -21.30 -53.27
CA THR A 4 26.49 -21.10 -53.29
C THR A 4 26.95 -19.82 -53.98
N PHE A 5 27.82 -19.06 -53.31
CA PHE A 5 28.70 -18.08 -53.96
C PHE A 5 30.15 -18.42 -53.63
N THR A 6 30.72 -19.31 -54.42
CA THR A 6 32.16 -19.47 -54.58
C THR A 6 32.66 -18.47 -55.63
N THR A 7 33.71 -17.73 -55.25
CA THR A 7 34.81 -17.21 -56.10
C THR A 7 34.49 -16.84 -57.55
N GLY A 8 34.35 -15.52 -57.81
CA GLY A 8 34.41 -14.95 -59.17
C GLY A 8 33.71 -13.61 -59.26
N VAL A 9 34.47 -12.50 -59.37
CA VAL A 9 34.02 -11.10 -59.58
C VAL A 9 33.08 -10.50 -58.51
N ALA A 10 32.37 -11.31 -57.72
CA ALA A 10 31.47 -10.92 -56.64
C ALA A 10 32.19 -10.29 -55.44
N ALA A 11 33.48 -10.56 -55.26
CA ALA A 11 34.30 -9.93 -54.23
C ALA A 11 34.54 -8.42 -54.50
N VAL A 12 34.53 -7.99 -55.78
CA VAL A 12 34.65 -6.57 -56.15
C VAL A 12 33.32 -5.83 -55.99
N LYS A 13 32.19 -6.54 -56.09
CA LYS A 13 30.84 -5.99 -55.82
C LYS A 13 30.50 -5.85 -54.33
N LYS A 14 31.28 -6.45 -53.42
CA LYS A 14 31.10 -6.31 -51.95
C LYS A 14 31.34 -4.89 -51.41
N LYS A 15 31.89 -3.97 -52.22
CA LYS A 15 32.07 -2.56 -51.84
C LYS A 15 31.15 -1.58 -52.57
N SER A 16 30.29 -2.06 -53.48
CA SER A 16 29.34 -1.16 -54.15
C SER A 16 28.12 -0.96 -53.25
N LEU A 17 28.06 0.21 -52.62
CA LEU A 17 26.94 0.63 -51.78
C LEU A 17 25.61 0.50 -52.52
N CYS A 18 25.55 0.84 -53.82
CA CYS A 18 24.34 0.73 -54.64
C CYS A 18 23.82 -0.71 -54.75
N ILE A 19 24.71 -1.71 -54.84
CA ILE A 19 24.31 -3.12 -54.93
C ILE A 19 23.84 -3.64 -53.57
N GLN A 20 24.48 -3.21 -52.48
CA GLN A 20 24.05 -3.55 -51.12
C GLN A 20 22.67 -2.97 -50.80
N ILE A 21 22.44 -1.69 -51.11
CA ILE A 21 21.14 -1.03 -50.96
C ILE A 21 20.08 -1.78 -51.77
N LYS A 22 20.37 -2.13 -53.03
CA LYS A 22 19.43 -2.88 -53.86
C LYS A 22 19.00 -4.20 -53.22
N LEU A 23 19.97 -5.01 -52.75
CA LEU A 23 19.68 -6.31 -52.14
C LEU A 23 18.87 -6.16 -50.83
N GLN A 24 19.15 -5.14 -50.03
CA GLN A 24 18.38 -4.83 -48.83
C GLN A 24 16.95 -4.37 -49.15
N VAL A 25 16.79 -3.50 -50.15
CA VAL A 25 15.46 -3.04 -50.63
C VAL A 25 14.66 -4.20 -51.20
N ASP A 26 15.27 -5.10 -51.98
CA ASP A 26 14.60 -6.29 -52.51
C ASP A 26 14.09 -7.21 -51.37
N ALA A 27 14.90 -7.42 -50.33
CA ALA A 27 14.49 -8.18 -49.14
C ALA A 27 13.36 -7.51 -48.35
N LEU A 28 13.39 -6.17 -48.25
CA LEU A 28 12.33 -5.39 -47.61
C LEU A 28 11.02 -5.48 -48.41
N ILE A 29 11.09 -5.30 -49.74
CA ILE A 29 9.93 -5.41 -50.65
C ILE A 29 9.30 -6.80 -50.54
N ASP A 30 10.11 -7.86 -50.51
CA ASP A 30 9.60 -9.23 -50.36
C ASP A 30 8.93 -9.46 -49.00
N THR A 31 9.39 -8.79 -47.95
CA THR A 31 8.76 -8.82 -46.63
C THR A 31 7.42 -8.07 -46.64
N VAL A 32 7.39 -6.89 -47.24
CA VAL A 32 6.16 -6.09 -47.41
C VAL A 32 5.13 -6.82 -48.28
N ARG A 33 5.54 -7.52 -49.34
CA ARG A 33 4.65 -8.32 -50.20
C ARG A 33 3.99 -9.50 -49.47
N ARG A 34 4.62 -10.01 -48.41
CA ARG A 34 4.10 -11.12 -47.61
C ARG A 34 3.23 -10.67 -46.44
N SER A 35 3.20 -9.37 -46.12
CA SER A 35 2.40 -8.83 -45.02
C SER A 35 1.07 -8.27 -45.51
N ARG A 36 0.14 -8.02 -44.57
CA ARG A 36 -1.10 -7.29 -44.84
C ARG A 36 -0.79 -5.78 -44.79
N VAL A 37 -0.59 -5.19 -45.96
CA VAL A 37 -0.19 -3.78 -46.09
C VAL A 37 -1.38 -2.84 -45.92
N HIS A 38 -1.20 -1.79 -45.13
CA HIS A 38 -2.12 -0.65 -45.03
C HIS A 38 -1.40 0.59 -45.59
N PHE A 39 -2.06 1.33 -46.48
CA PHE A 39 -1.48 2.49 -47.16
C PHE A 39 -2.02 3.79 -46.56
N VAL A 40 -1.12 4.71 -46.27
CA VAL A 40 -1.42 6.11 -45.94
C VAL A 40 -0.77 6.97 -47.02
N HIS A 41 -1.58 7.70 -47.80
CA HIS A 41 -1.09 8.55 -48.88
C HIS A 41 -0.97 10.00 -48.39
N CYS A 42 0.26 10.45 -48.17
CA CYS A 42 0.54 11.84 -47.81
C CYS A 42 0.67 12.69 -49.08
N LEU A 43 -0.15 13.74 -49.22
CA LEU A 43 -0.13 14.67 -50.35
C LEU A 43 0.41 16.03 -49.90
N LEU A 44 1.21 16.67 -50.75
CA LEU A 44 1.74 18.00 -50.45
C LEU A 44 0.75 19.06 -50.94
N PRO A 45 0.21 19.91 -50.04
CA PRO A 45 -0.80 20.90 -50.41
C PRO A 45 -0.26 22.01 -51.33
N LYS A 46 1.02 22.37 -51.22
CA LYS A 46 1.66 23.43 -52.01
C LYS A 46 3.14 23.12 -52.24
N ALA A 47 3.69 23.50 -53.40
CA ALA A 47 5.13 23.44 -53.61
C ALA A 47 5.80 24.58 -52.83
N GLU A 48 6.55 24.26 -51.77
CA GLU A 48 7.41 25.25 -51.13
C GLU A 48 8.64 25.49 -52.02
N ILE A 49 8.70 26.66 -52.65
CA ILE A 49 9.94 27.14 -53.25
C ILE A 49 10.83 27.59 -52.09
N SER A 50 11.78 26.76 -51.71
CA SER A 50 12.83 27.17 -50.78
C SER A 50 13.65 28.26 -51.46
N ALA A 51 13.47 29.51 -51.02
CA ALA A 51 14.31 30.64 -51.41
C ALA A 51 15.69 30.46 -50.74
N GLY A 52 16.51 29.59 -51.33
CA GLY A 52 17.90 29.36 -50.96
C GLY A 52 18.58 28.72 -52.15
N ASP A 53 19.53 29.47 -52.74
CA ASP A 53 20.41 29.06 -53.83
C ASP A 53 19.84 29.05 -55.26
N LEU A 54 19.66 30.25 -55.84
CA LEU A 54 20.07 30.49 -57.23
C LEU A 54 20.27 31.99 -57.51
N LYS A 55 21.38 32.55 -57.04
CA LYS A 55 22.03 33.68 -57.74
C LYS A 55 22.99 33.05 -58.75
N VAL A 56 23.09 33.70 -59.93
CA VAL A 56 24.09 33.52 -61.01
C VAL A 56 23.59 32.71 -62.23
N LEU A 57 22.97 33.40 -63.21
CA LEU A 57 23.52 33.71 -64.56
C LEU A 57 22.43 34.09 -65.60
N GLY A 58 22.37 35.41 -65.86
CA GLY A 58 22.14 36.14 -67.12
C GLY A 58 21.40 35.55 -68.35
N GLY A 59 20.49 36.36 -68.90
CA GLY A 59 20.26 36.47 -70.36
C GLY A 59 18.81 36.83 -70.77
N PRO A 60 18.55 37.63 -71.85
CA PRO A 60 17.46 38.61 -71.88
C PRO A 60 16.34 38.41 -72.93
N SER A 61 15.27 39.22 -72.80
CA SER A 61 14.20 39.57 -73.77
C SER A 61 13.12 38.50 -74.06
N SER A 62 11.81 38.81 -74.04
CA SER A 62 11.15 39.78 -74.94
C SER A 62 9.75 40.22 -74.45
N ARG A 63 9.44 41.53 -74.63
CA ARG A 63 8.20 42.19 -75.12
C ARG A 63 6.92 41.34 -75.24
N SER A 64 5.68 41.80 -75.08
CA SER A 64 5.01 43.09 -74.79
C SER A 64 3.51 42.81 -74.95
N GLY A 65 2.64 43.36 -74.11
CA GLY A 65 1.18 43.28 -74.30
C GLY A 65 0.46 43.81 -73.07
N GLU A 66 0.04 45.05 -73.15
CA GLU A 66 -0.52 45.89 -72.10
C GLU A 66 -2.07 45.78 -72.09
N ILE A 67 -2.68 46.07 -70.93
CA ILE A 67 -4.09 46.48 -70.70
C ILE A 67 -5.10 45.32 -70.46
N ASP A 68 -5.40 45.02 -69.20
CA ASP A 68 -6.53 45.65 -68.48
C ASP A 68 -6.44 45.34 -66.98
N ALA A 69 -6.71 46.35 -66.17
CA ALA A 69 -6.75 46.27 -64.72
C ALA A 69 -8.18 45.99 -64.26
N HIS A 70 -8.42 44.81 -63.70
CA HIS A 70 -9.48 44.59 -62.73
C HIS A 70 -8.94 43.73 -61.58
N GLY A 71 -9.33 44.13 -60.37
CA GLY A 71 -8.74 43.69 -59.12
C GLY A 71 -8.90 42.20 -58.87
N GLU A 72 -7.83 41.60 -58.38
CA GLU A 72 -7.90 40.39 -57.56
C GLU A 72 -6.99 40.64 -56.35
N SER A 73 -7.56 41.25 -55.32
CA SER A 73 -7.14 40.97 -53.96
C SER A 73 -7.85 39.66 -53.59
N CYS A 74 -7.19 38.53 -53.81
CA CYS A 74 -7.78 37.22 -53.56
C CYS A 74 -6.97 36.46 -52.49
N GLU A 75 -7.54 36.42 -51.29
CA GLU A 75 -7.53 35.33 -50.31
C GLU A 75 -6.20 34.84 -49.70
N ASN A 76 -5.87 35.41 -48.53
CA ASN A 76 -5.12 34.77 -47.44
C ASN A 76 -6.10 34.09 -46.46
N GLY A 77 -6.27 32.77 -46.54
CA GLY A 77 -6.91 32.01 -45.48
C GLY A 77 -7.03 30.50 -45.71
N LEU A 78 -7.50 30.06 -46.87
CA LEU A 78 -7.49 28.64 -47.23
C LEU A 78 -6.04 28.14 -47.32
N MET A 79 -5.78 26.88 -46.97
CA MET A 79 -4.59 26.21 -47.46
C MET A 79 -4.51 26.52 -48.95
N GLN A 80 -3.51 27.29 -49.36
CA GLN A 80 -3.40 27.66 -50.77
C GLN A 80 -2.94 26.41 -51.51
N LEU A 81 -3.93 25.61 -51.88
CA LEU A 81 -3.75 24.33 -52.51
C LEU A 81 -3.28 24.61 -53.93
N ASP A 82 -2.07 24.17 -54.24
CA ASP A 82 -1.65 24.13 -55.62
C ASP A 82 -2.44 23.00 -56.29
N VAL A 83 -3.58 23.38 -56.87
CA VAL A 83 -4.52 22.45 -57.52
C VAL A 83 -3.81 21.70 -58.65
N CYS A 84 -2.87 22.32 -59.35
CA CYS A 84 -2.10 21.67 -60.41
C CYS A 84 -1.15 20.62 -59.83
N LEU A 85 -0.44 20.94 -58.74
CA LEU A 85 0.42 20.00 -58.02
C LEU A 85 -0.39 18.84 -57.42
N LEU A 86 -1.49 19.12 -56.73
CA LEU A 86 -2.34 18.08 -56.12
C LEU A 86 -2.97 17.19 -57.19
N ARG A 87 -3.46 17.76 -58.30
CA ARG A 87 -3.92 16.95 -59.45
C ARG A 87 -2.79 16.08 -60.01
N ALA A 88 -1.57 16.61 -60.09
CA ALA A 88 -0.40 15.83 -60.52
C ALA A 88 -0.05 14.72 -59.52
N GLN A 89 -0.09 14.99 -58.20
CA GLN A 89 0.17 13.99 -57.15
C GLN A 89 -0.91 12.92 -57.07
N LEU A 90 -2.20 13.28 -57.20
CA LEU A 90 -3.32 12.34 -57.23
C LEU A 90 -3.28 11.44 -58.48
N ARG A 91 -2.88 11.99 -59.63
CA ARG A 91 -2.66 11.22 -60.86
C ARG A 91 -1.41 10.34 -60.77
N GLY A 92 -0.30 10.89 -60.28
CA GLY A 92 0.99 10.20 -60.17
C GLY A 92 0.96 9.05 -59.16
N SER A 93 0.22 9.21 -58.06
CA SER A 93 -0.01 8.15 -57.06
C SER A 93 -1.06 7.12 -57.48
N LYS A 94 -1.75 7.31 -58.61
CA LYS A 94 -2.83 6.45 -59.12
C LYS A 94 -3.97 6.21 -58.12
N LEU A 95 -4.19 7.16 -57.20
CA LEU A 95 -5.20 7.01 -56.14
C LEU A 95 -6.62 6.92 -56.72
N LEU A 96 -6.91 7.62 -57.81
CA LEU A 96 -8.22 7.55 -58.49
C LEU A 96 -8.54 6.16 -59.03
N ASP A 97 -7.55 5.46 -59.57
CA ASP A 97 -7.73 4.09 -60.06
C ASP A 97 -7.90 3.12 -58.89
N ALA A 98 -7.12 3.29 -57.81
CA ALA A 98 -7.29 2.52 -56.58
C ALA A 98 -8.68 2.72 -55.94
N LEU A 99 -9.17 3.96 -55.87
CA LEU A 99 -10.52 4.28 -55.39
C LEU A 99 -11.61 3.71 -56.30
N ARG A 100 -11.40 3.73 -57.63
CA ARG A 100 -12.33 3.10 -58.56
C ARG A 100 -12.40 1.60 -58.31
N ILE A 101 -11.27 0.92 -58.13
CA ILE A 101 -11.21 -0.51 -57.78
C ILE A 101 -11.86 -0.76 -56.42
N TYR A 102 -11.65 0.11 -55.42
CA TYR A 102 -12.27 -0.02 -54.10
C TYR A 102 -13.81 0.12 -54.16
N ARG A 103 -14.32 1.10 -54.93
CA ARG A 103 -15.78 1.33 -55.09
C ARG A 103 -16.44 0.27 -55.97
N GLN A 104 -15.81 -0.10 -57.08
CA GLN A 104 -16.34 -1.06 -58.05
C GLN A 104 -16.07 -2.51 -57.67
N GLY A 105 -15.09 -2.76 -56.80
CA GLY A 105 -14.76 -4.09 -56.28
C GLY A 105 -15.42 -4.37 -54.93
N TYR A 106 -14.86 -5.39 -54.27
CA TYR A 106 -15.31 -5.88 -52.97
C TYR A 106 -14.13 -5.86 -52.00
N PRO A 107 -13.90 -4.72 -51.32
CA PRO A 107 -12.70 -4.53 -50.49
C PRO A 107 -12.70 -5.41 -49.23
N ASP A 108 -13.87 -5.73 -48.70
CA ASP A 108 -14.03 -6.54 -47.51
C ASP A 108 -14.27 -8.00 -47.88
N HIS A 109 -13.68 -8.94 -47.13
CA HIS A 109 -13.89 -10.36 -47.38
C HIS A 109 -13.64 -11.19 -46.13
N LEU A 110 -14.37 -12.31 -46.02
CA LEU A 110 -14.23 -13.26 -44.93
C LEU A 110 -14.26 -14.70 -45.46
N VAL A 111 -13.57 -15.59 -44.75
CA VAL A 111 -13.66 -17.04 -44.99
C VAL A 111 -15.06 -17.52 -44.59
N PHE A 112 -15.60 -18.52 -45.30
CA PHE A 112 -16.97 -19.00 -45.08
C PHE A 112 -17.25 -19.43 -43.63
N SER A 113 -16.40 -20.28 -43.05
CA SER A 113 -16.47 -20.68 -41.64
C SER A 113 -16.54 -19.49 -40.68
N GLU A 114 -15.73 -18.47 -40.92
CA GLU A 114 -15.66 -17.28 -40.07
C GLU A 114 -16.90 -16.41 -40.19
N PHE A 115 -17.35 -16.14 -41.42
CA PHE A 115 -18.58 -15.38 -41.67
C PHE A 115 -19.77 -16.05 -40.98
N ARG A 116 -19.95 -17.35 -41.20
CA ARG A 116 -21.02 -18.14 -40.59
C ARG A 116 -20.98 -18.07 -39.05
N ARG A 117 -19.83 -18.37 -38.43
CA ARG A 117 -19.68 -18.32 -36.96
C ARG A 117 -19.99 -16.94 -36.39
N ARG A 118 -19.61 -15.87 -37.08
CA ARG A 118 -19.83 -14.49 -36.63
C ARG A 118 -21.30 -14.06 -36.77
N PHE A 119 -21.98 -14.45 -37.85
CA PHE A 119 -23.26 -13.88 -38.22
C PHE A 119 -24.46 -14.84 -38.15
N ASP A 120 -24.27 -16.13 -37.84
CA ASP A 120 -25.36 -17.10 -37.61
C ASP A 120 -26.39 -16.61 -36.56
N VAL A 121 -25.96 -15.81 -35.58
CA VAL A 121 -26.83 -15.24 -34.53
C VAL A 121 -27.87 -14.27 -35.07
N LEU A 122 -27.63 -13.68 -36.24
CA LEU A 122 -28.56 -12.78 -36.93
C LEU A 122 -29.74 -13.54 -37.55
N SER A 123 -29.59 -14.85 -37.79
CA SER A 123 -30.63 -15.73 -38.35
C SER A 123 -30.95 -16.89 -37.40
N PRO A 124 -31.63 -16.65 -36.26
CA PRO A 124 -31.89 -17.67 -35.23
C PRO A 124 -32.66 -18.90 -35.72
N HIS A 125 -33.44 -18.75 -36.78
CA HIS A 125 -34.22 -19.84 -37.39
C HIS A 125 -33.30 -20.87 -38.08
N LEU A 126 -32.21 -20.41 -38.73
CA LEU A 126 -31.20 -21.31 -39.30
C LEU A 126 -30.39 -22.02 -38.20
N THR A 127 -30.08 -21.32 -37.11
CA THR A 127 -29.40 -21.92 -35.94
C THR A 127 -30.24 -23.02 -35.29
N LYS A 128 -31.57 -22.86 -35.25
CA LYS A 128 -32.51 -23.87 -34.72
C LYS A 128 -32.67 -25.08 -35.65
N LYS A 129 -32.67 -24.86 -36.98
CA LYS A 129 -32.82 -25.91 -38.00
C LYS A 129 -31.63 -26.89 -38.00
N HIS A 130 -30.41 -26.38 -37.83
CA HIS A 130 -29.18 -27.17 -37.92
C HIS A 130 -28.73 -27.72 -36.55
N GLY A 131 -29.11 -27.07 -35.45
CA GLY A 131 -28.68 -27.43 -34.09
C GLY A 131 -27.29 -26.90 -33.74
N ARG A 132 -27.02 -26.69 -32.44
CA ARG A 132 -25.77 -26.04 -31.96
C ARG A 132 -24.48 -26.79 -32.28
N ASN A 133 -24.57 -28.07 -32.64
CA ASN A 133 -23.44 -28.96 -32.95
C ASN A 133 -23.44 -29.42 -34.42
N TYR A 134 -24.09 -28.68 -35.32
CA TYR A 134 -24.13 -29.05 -36.74
C TYR A 134 -22.72 -29.02 -37.35
N ILE A 135 -22.24 -30.18 -37.80
CA ILE A 135 -21.04 -30.28 -38.63
C ILE A 135 -21.47 -29.90 -40.04
N VAL A 136 -21.12 -28.68 -40.46
CA VAL A 136 -21.38 -28.20 -41.81
C VAL A 136 -20.47 -28.95 -42.78
N THR A 137 -21.05 -29.80 -43.63
CA THR A 137 -20.31 -30.55 -44.66
C THR A 137 -19.98 -29.69 -45.89
N ASP A 138 -20.75 -28.64 -46.14
CA ASP A 138 -20.54 -27.67 -47.21
C ASP A 138 -20.68 -26.23 -46.68
N GLU A 139 -19.54 -25.60 -46.37
CA GLU A 139 -19.50 -24.25 -45.82
C GLU A 139 -20.00 -23.19 -46.80
N ARG A 140 -19.79 -23.40 -48.10
CA ARG A 140 -20.20 -22.44 -49.12
C ARG A 140 -21.72 -22.37 -49.17
N ARG A 141 -22.39 -23.52 -49.26
CA ARG A 141 -23.85 -23.59 -49.28
C ARG A 141 -24.49 -23.03 -48.00
N ALA A 142 -23.88 -23.29 -46.84
CA ALA A 142 -24.36 -22.75 -45.57
C ALA A 142 -24.26 -21.22 -45.52
N VAL A 143 -23.19 -20.64 -46.09
CA VAL A 143 -23.06 -19.18 -46.20
C VAL A 143 -24.05 -18.61 -47.22
N GLU A 144 -24.33 -19.31 -48.33
CA GLU A 144 -25.37 -18.89 -49.30
C GLU A 144 -26.75 -18.84 -48.63
N GLU A 145 -27.16 -19.88 -47.89
CA GLU A 145 -28.43 -19.91 -47.13
C GLU A 145 -28.47 -18.82 -46.06
N LEU A 146 -27.34 -18.54 -45.38
CA LEU A 146 -27.25 -17.46 -44.40
C LEU A 146 -27.41 -16.09 -45.08
N LEU A 147 -26.72 -15.81 -46.19
CA LEU A 147 -26.81 -14.54 -46.91
C LEU A 147 -28.22 -14.30 -47.47
N GLU A 148 -28.90 -15.36 -47.94
CA GLU A 148 -30.30 -15.30 -48.35
C GLU A 148 -31.22 -14.97 -47.17
N SER A 149 -31.00 -15.59 -46.00
CA SER A 149 -31.80 -15.31 -44.80
C SER A 149 -31.59 -13.91 -44.22
N LEU A 150 -30.42 -13.29 -44.49
CA LEU A 150 -30.10 -11.93 -44.10
C LEU A 150 -30.66 -10.88 -45.08
N GLU A 151 -31.31 -11.32 -46.16
CA GLU A 151 -31.93 -10.46 -47.19
C GLU A 151 -30.95 -9.44 -47.78
N LEU A 152 -29.68 -9.82 -47.94
CA LEU A 152 -28.68 -8.95 -48.53
C LEU A 152 -28.86 -8.85 -50.04
N GLU A 153 -28.70 -7.64 -50.57
CA GLU A 153 -28.79 -7.41 -52.01
C GLU A 153 -27.68 -8.17 -52.75
N LYS A 154 -28.01 -8.91 -53.81
CA LYS A 154 -27.02 -9.70 -54.56
C LYS A 154 -25.89 -8.86 -55.18
N SER A 155 -26.07 -7.55 -55.34
CA SER A 155 -25.03 -6.62 -55.83
C SER A 155 -24.03 -6.21 -54.73
N SER A 156 -24.41 -6.41 -53.46
CA SER A 156 -23.66 -5.96 -52.29
C SER A 156 -22.62 -6.97 -51.80
N TYR A 157 -22.65 -8.20 -52.31
CA TYR A 157 -21.70 -9.25 -52.00
C TYR A 157 -21.38 -10.12 -53.23
N HIS A 158 -20.28 -10.86 -53.15
CA HIS A 158 -19.88 -11.82 -54.18
C HIS A 158 -19.33 -13.10 -53.55
N MET A 159 -19.76 -14.25 -54.07
CA MET A 159 -19.34 -15.56 -53.61
C MET A 159 -18.10 -16.04 -54.36
N GLY A 160 -16.98 -16.14 -53.66
CA GLY A 160 -15.74 -16.74 -54.19
C GLY A 160 -15.66 -18.25 -53.97
N LEU A 161 -14.46 -18.81 -54.14
CA LEU A 161 -14.22 -20.25 -53.96
C LEU A 161 -14.16 -20.68 -52.48
N SER A 162 -13.66 -19.80 -51.60
CA SER A 162 -13.49 -20.09 -50.17
C SER A 162 -13.84 -18.91 -49.26
N ARG A 163 -14.23 -17.79 -49.87
CA ARG A 163 -14.45 -16.51 -49.21
C ARG A 163 -15.67 -15.83 -49.79
N VAL A 164 -16.40 -15.14 -48.95
CA VAL A 164 -17.43 -14.17 -49.34
C VAL A 164 -16.79 -12.79 -49.35
N PHE A 165 -17.08 -12.02 -50.39
CA PHE A 165 -16.57 -10.67 -50.62
C PHE A 165 -17.73 -9.68 -50.51
N PHE A 166 -17.50 -8.51 -49.91
CA PHE A 166 -18.52 -7.51 -49.62
C PHE A 166 -18.15 -6.15 -50.20
N ARG A 167 -19.17 -5.41 -50.63
CA ARG A 167 -19.03 -3.97 -50.91
C ARG A 167 -18.67 -3.25 -49.63
N ALA A 168 -17.97 -2.13 -49.77
CA ALA A 168 -17.58 -1.28 -48.64
C ALA A 168 -18.81 -0.94 -47.77
N GLY A 169 -18.69 -1.13 -46.46
CA GLY A 169 -19.72 -0.81 -45.47
C GLY A 169 -20.75 -1.90 -45.20
N VAL A 170 -20.92 -2.89 -46.09
CA VAL A 170 -21.90 -3.99 -45.88
C VAL A 170 -21.52 -4.84 -44.68
N LEU A 171 -20.23 -5.20 -44.55
CA LEU A 171 -19.75 -6.01 -43.42
C LEU A 171 -19.90 -5.26 -42.09
N ALA A 172 -19.60 -3.96 -42.06
CA ALA A 172 -19.76 -3.12 -40.88
C ALA A 172 -21.23 -3.06 -40.40
N LYS A 173 -22.17 -2.93 -41.33
CA LYS A 173 -23.61 -2.96 -41.03
C LYS A 173 -24.05 -4.31 -40.43
N LEU A 174 -23.50 -5.42 -40.93
CA LEU A 174 -23.76 -6.75 -40.36
C LEU A 174 -23.18 -6.88 -38.94
N GLU A 175 -22.02 -6.30 -38.66
CA GLU A 175 -21.43 -6.28 -37.32
C GLU A 175 -22.28 -5.45 -36.33
N GLU A 176 -22.76 -4.28 -36.75
CA GLU A 176 -23.66 -3.46 -35.94
C GLU A 176 -24.96 -4.21 -35.60
N ASN A 177 -25.59 -4.84 -36.60
CA ASN A 177 -26.78 -5.66 -36.38
C ASN A 177 -26.52 -6.80 -35.40
N ARG A 178 -25.35 -7.46 -35.50
CA ARG A 178 -24.98 -8.57 -34.61
C ARG A 178 -24.83 -8.09 -33.17
N ASP A 179 -24.22 -6.93 -32.99
CA ASP A 179 -24.01 -6.34 -31.67
C ASP A 179 -25.35 -5.95 -31.04
N ILE A 180 -26.28 -5.37 -31.82
CA ILE A 180 -27.65 -5.10 -31.36
C ILE A 180 -28.36 -6.39 -30.92
N GLN A 181 -28.27 -7.46 -31.71
CA GLN A 181 -28.93 -8.74 -31.45
C GLN A 181 -28.35 -9.46 -30.21
N THR A 182 -27.05 -9.34 -29.98
CA THR A 182 -26.35 -10.02 -28.87
C THR A 182 -26.36 -9.21 -27.57
N ARG A 183 -26.63 -7.89 -27.64
CA ARG A 183 -26.60 -6.96 -26.50
C ARG A 183 -27.35 -7.47 -25.27
N CYS A 184 -28.61 -7.90 -25.42
CA CYS A 184 -29.42 -8.37 -24.28
C CYS A 184 -28.81 -9.62 -23.61
N ASN A 185 -28.30 -10.57 -24.39
CA ASN A 185 -27.66 -11.77 -23.86
C ASN A 185 -26.37 -11.43 -23.11
N ILE A 186 -25.56 -10.51 -23.66
CA ILE A 186 -24.35 -10.01 -23.01
C ILE A 186 -24.69 -9.30 -21.70
N THR A 187 -25.70 -8.43 -21.68
CA THR A 187 -26.14 -7.73 -20.47
C THR A 187 -26.63 -8.71 -19.39
N LEU A 188 -27.42 -9.72 -19.76
CA LEU A 188 -27.89 -10.74 -18.83
C LEU A 188 -26.72 -11.58 -18.27
N PHE A 189 -25.77 -11.97 -19.12
CA PHE A 189 -24.57 -12.67 -18.70
C PHE A 189 -23.72 -11.83 -17.75
N GLN A 190 -23.46 -10.56 -18.09
CA GLN A 190 -22.75 -9.62 -17.23
C GLN A 190 -23.44 -9.45 -15.88
N ALA A 191 -24.77 -9.32 -15.84
CA ALA A 191 -25.54 -9.22 -14.61
C ALA A 191 -25.43 -10.50 -13.76
N ALA A 192 -25.46 -11.68 -14.39
CA ALA A 192 -25.27 -12.96 -13.71
C ALA A 192 -23.87 -13.08 -13.10
N CYS A 193 -22.82 -12.72 -13.85
CA CYS A 193 -21.45 -12.71 -13.37
C CYS A 193 -21.26 -11.73 -12.21
N ARG A 194 -21.73 -10.49 -12.34
CA ARG A 194 -21.67 -9.49 -11.26
C ARG A 194 -22.40 -9.97 -10.02
N GLY A 195 -23.60 -10.55 -10.17
CA GLY A 195 -24.36 -11.11 -9.07
C GLY A 195 -23.66 -12.31 -8.40
N TYR A 196 -23.01 -13.17 -9.17
CA TYR A 196 -22.22 -14.30 -8.65
C TYR A 196 -21.04 -13.80 -7.81
N LEU A 197 -20.23 -12.89 -8.37
CA LEU A 197 -19.07 -12.30 -7.67
C LEU A 197 -19.49 -11.57 -6.40
N ALA A 198 -20.58 -10.78 -6.46
CA ALA A 198 -21.10 -10.06 -5.30
C ALA A 198 -21.55 -11.01 -4.18
N ARG A 199 -22.21 -12.14 -4.51
CA ARG A 199 -22.60 -13.14 -3.51
C ARG A 199 -21.40 -13.85 -2.89
N GLN A 200 -20.37 -14.14 -3.68
CA GLN A 200 -19.14 -14.73 -3.17
C GLN A 200 -18.42 -13.78 -2.20
N ALA A 201 -18.30 -12.50 -2.57
CA ALA A 201 -17.74 -11.46 -1.71
C ALA A 201 -18.56 -11.26 -0.43
N PHE A 202 -19.90 -11.25 -0.53
CA PHE A 202 -20.78 -11.15 0.64
C PHE A 202 -20.62 -12.32 1.60
N LYS A 203 -20.47 -13.55 1.09
CA LYS A 203 -20.25 -14.74 1.93
C LYS A 203 -18.92 -14.60 2.70
N LYS A 204 -17.85 -14.20 2.03
CA LYS A 204 -16.54 -13.97 2.66
C LYS A 204 -16.63 -12.91 3.76
N ARG A 205 -17.25 -11.75 3.47
CA ARG A 205 -17.47 -10.68 4.46
C ARG A 205 -18.33 -11.13 5.65
N LYS A 206 -19.32 -11.99 5.41
CA LYS A 206 -20.16 -12.52 6.50
C LYS A 206 -19.36 -13.41 7.46
N GLU A 207 -18.46 -14.22 6.94
CA GLU A 207 -17.55 -15.06 7.73
C GLU A 207 -16.56 -14.18 8.52
N GLU A 208 -15.98 -13.15 7.89
CA GLU A 208 -15.12 -12.15 8.56
C GLU A 208 -15.86 -11.43 9.71
N ILE A 209 -17.09 -10.98 9.49
CA ILE A 209 -17.93 -10.36 10.54
C ILE A 209 -18.16 -11.32 11.71
N GLN A 210 -18.39 -12.61 11.44
CA GLN A 210 -18.58 -13.60 12.50
C GLN A 210 -17.29 -13.82 13.31
N GLN A 211 -16.14 -13.84 12.65
CA GLN A 211 -14.84 -13.93 13.32
C GLN A 211 -14.54 -12.68 14.15
N LEU A 212 -14.83 -11.49 13.63
CA LEU A 212 -14.70 -10.23 14.34
C LEU A 212 -15.56 -10.18 15.60
N LYS A 213 -16.81 -10.65 15.53
CA LYS A 213 -17.69 -10.73 16.71
C LYS A 213 -17.12 -11.63 17.80
N LEU A 214 -16.56 -12.79 17.44
CA LEU A 214 -15.93 -13.69 18.41
C LEU A 214 -14.67 -13.07 19.04
N LYS A 215 -13.86 -12.36 18.24
CA LYS A 215 -12.68 -11.63 18.75
C LYS A 215 -13.10 -10.51 19.71
N LEU A 216 -14.13 -9.74 19.36
CA LEU A 216 -14.67 -8.69 20.21
C LEU A 216 -15.15 -9.24 21.56
N GLU A 217 -15.92 -10.33 21.55
CA GLU A 217 -16.38 -10.96 22.79
C GLU A 217 -15.21 -11.45 23.66
N LYS A 218 -14.15 -11.96 23.03
CA LYS A 218 -12.93 -12.37 23.75
C LYS A 218 -12.22 -11.17 24.38
N VAL A 219 -11.99 -10.10 23.62
CA VAL A 219 -11.35 -8.87 24.12
C VAL A 219 -12.17 -8.22 25.23
N GLU A 220 -13.50 -8.24 25.14
CA GLU A 220 -14.38 -7.74 26.20
C GLU A 220 -14.24 -8.55 27.49
N LYS A 221 -14.08 -9.87 27.41
CA LYS A 221 -13.81 -10.73 28.57
C LYS A 221 -12.45 -10.40 29.19
N GLU A 222 -11.39 -10.34 28.38
CA GLU A 222 -10.03 -9.99 28.83
C GLU A 222 -9.99 -8.60 29.49
N ARG A 223 -10.67 -7.60 28.91
CA ARG A 223 -10.80 -6.26 29.50
C ARG A 223 -11.49 -6.32 30.86
N ASN A 224 -12.55 -7.10 31.01
CA ASN A 224 -13.26 -7.23 32.29
C ASN A 224 -12.39 -7.93 33.35
N GLU A 225 -11.62 -8.94 32.96
CA GLU A 225 -10.65 -9.61 33.84
C GLU A 225 -9.53 -8.67 34.29
N LEU A 226 -8.97 -7.89 33.35
CA LEU A 226 -7.96 -6.88 33.67
C LEU A 226 -8.51 -5.80 34.60
N ARG A 227 -9.77 -5.39 34.43
CA ARG A 227 -10.43 -4.44 35.34
C ARG A 227 -10.53 -5.01 36.76
N LEU A 228 -11.03 -6.24 36.89
CA LEU A 228 -11.10 -6.93 38.19
C LEU A 228 -9.72 -7.09 38.84
N ASN A 229 -8.68 -7.36 38.05
CA ASN A 229 -7.32 -7.46 38.56
C ASN A 229 -6.77 -6.09 39.02
N SER A 230 -7.06 -5.02 38.26
CA SER A 230 -6.71 -3.64 38.65
C SER A 230 -7.37 -3.27 39.98
N ASP A 231 -8.68 -3.48 40.11
CA ASP A 231 -9.43 -3.20 41.34
C ASP A 231 -8.82 -3.95 42.55
N ARG A 232 -8.39 -5.21 42.34
CA ARG A 232 -7.74 -6.02 43.37
C ARG A 232 -6.36 -5.48 43.76
N LEU A 233 -5.56 -5.06 42.78
CA LEU A 233 -4.24 -4.48 43.03
C LEU A 233 -4.35 -3.13 43.73
N GLU A 234 -5.32 -2.29 43.36
CA GLU A 234 -5.61 -1.02 44.04
C GLU A 234 -6.01 -1.24 45.51
N SER A 235 -6.85 -2.24 45.79
CA SER A 235 -7.16 -2.63 47.16
C SER A 235 -5.91 -3.05 47.94
N LYS A 236 -5.02 -3.83 47.32
CA LYS A 236 -3.76 -4.27 47.95
C LYS A 236 -2.81 -3.12 48.22
N ILE A 237 -2.70 -2.17 47.28
CA ILE A 237 -1.90 -0.96 47.46
C ILE A 237 -2.47 -0.11 48.59
N SER A 238 -3.79 -0.01 48.70
CA SER A 238 -4.46 0.73 49.78
C SER A 238 -4.19 0.10 51.15
N GLU A 239 -4.28 -1.23 51.26
CA GLU A 239 -3.91 -1.99 52.47
C GLU A 239 -2.45 -1.73 52.86
N LEU A 240 -1.51 -1.94 51.94
CA LEU A 240 -0.07 -1.73 52.20
C LEU A 240 0.26 -0.28 52.55
N SER A 241 -0.45 0.67 51.95
CA SER A 241 -0.28 2.10 52.27
C SER A 241 -0.75 2.41 53.69
N SER A 242 -1.82 1.75 54.16
CA SER A 242 -2.29 1.85 55.54
C SER A 242 -1.29 1.23 56.51
N GLU A 243 -0.85 -0.01 56.27
CA GLU A 243 0.16 -0.69 57.10
C GLU A 243 1.45 0.13 57.19
N LEU A 244 1.90 0.70 56.08
CA LEU A 244 3.08 1.55 56.04
C LEU A 244 2.88 2.90 56.75
N ALA A 245 1.65 3.41 56.82
CA ALA A 245 1.33 4.59 57.63
C ALA A 245 1.35 4.25 59.11
N ASP A 246 0.80 3.11 59.51
CA ASP A 246 0.81 2.63 60.89
C ASP A 246 2.24 2.38 61.38
N GLU A 247 3.09 1.73 60.59
CA GLU A 247 4.52 1.53 60.89
C GLU A 247 5.31 2.84 61.01
N ARG A 248 4.93 3.87 60.24
CA ARG A 248 5.53 5.20 60.40
C ARG A 248 5.10 5.85 61.70
N ASN A 249 3.83 5.74 62.06
CA ASN A 249 3.28 6.31 63.30
C ASN A 249 3.89 5.62 64.53
N THR A 250 4.06 4.29 64.50
CA THR A 250 4.74 3.54 65.57
C THR A 250 6.22 3.92 65.64
N GLY A 251 6.90 4.04 64.50
CA GLY A 251 8.29 4.52 64.42
C GLY A 251 8.50 5.93 64.96
N GLU A 252 7.58 6.85 64.65
CA GLU A 252 7.57 8.22 65.20
C GLU A 252 7.33 8.21 66.71
N SER A 253 6.38 7.42 67.20
CA SER A 253 6.09 7.27 68.63
C SER A 253 7.30 6.70 69.40
N ALA A 254 7.98 5.70 68.83
CA ALA A 254 9.20 5.13 69.42
C ALA A 254 10.37 6.13 69.42
N SER A 255 10.52 6.93 68.35
CA SER A 255 11.51 8.01 68.32
C SER A 255 11.25 9.06 69.41
N GLN A 256 10.01 9.52 69.55
CA GLN A 256 9.64 10.47 70.60
C GLN A 256 9.93 9.94 72.00
N LEU A 257 9.63 8.67 72.26
CA LEU A 257 9.97 8.03 73.53
C LEU A 257 11.49 8.02 73.79
N LEU A 258 12.30 7.66 72.80
CA LEU A 258 13.76 7.69 72.92
C LEU A 258 14.30 9.12 73.11
N GLU A 259 13.74 10.11 72.43
CA GLU A 259 14.09 11.53 72.62
C GLU A 259 13.76 12.00 74.04
N SER A 260 12.59 11.59 74.57
CA SER A 260 12.23 11.89 75.96
C SER A 260 13.19 11.23 76.97
N GLU A 261 13.53 9.95 76.79
CA GLU A 261 14.43 9.21 77.67
C GLU A 261 15.86 9.78 77.63
N THR A 262 16.36 10.12 76.43
CA THR A 262 17.67 10.76 76.27
C THR A 262 17.72 12.14 76.90
N SER A 263 16.64 12.93 76.81
CA SER A 263 16.54 14.23 77.48
C SER A 263 16.54 14.12 79.01
N GLU A 264 15.82 13.13 79.57
CA GLU A 264 15.83 12.87 81.01
C GLU A 264 17.20 12.38 81.48
N ARG A 265 17.85 11.51 80.71
CA ARG A 265 19.21 11.04 81.00
C ARG A 265 20.21 12.20 81.05
N LEU A 266 20.16 13.13 80.09
CA LEU A 266 21.00 14.33 80.08
C LEU A 266 20.72 15.24 81.29
N ARG A 267 19.44 15.42 81.68
CA ARG A 267 19.08 16.18 82.87
C ARG A 267 19.67 15.55 84.14
N LEU A 268 19.47 14.25 84.33
CA LEU A 268 20.00 13.52 85.47
C LEU A 268 21.53 13.55 85.52
N GLU A 269 22.20 13.47 84.37
CA GLU A 269 23.66 13.57 84.30
C GLU A 269 24.15 14.97 84.72
N LYS A 270 23.41 16.02 84.36
CA LYS A 270 23.69 17.39 84.80
C LYS A 270 23.46 17.56 86.30
N ASP A 271 22.32 17.11 86.82
CA ASP A 271 22.01 17.18 88.26
C ASP A 271 23.06 16.42 89.10
N MET A 272 23.54 15.28 88.60
CA MET A 272 24.62 14.51 89.21
C MET A 272 25.95 15.27 89.22
N LYS A 273 26.33 15.95 88.12
CA LYS A 273 27.52 16.82 88.07
C LYS A 273 27.39 18.01 89.02
N ASP A 274 26.22 18.61 89.11
CA ASP A 274 25.95 19.72 90.03
C ASP A 274 26.02 19.25 91.50
N LEU A 275 25.49 18.07 91.81
CA LEU A 275 25.63 17.45 93.13
C LEU A 275 27.10 17.13 93.46
N GLN A 276 27.85 16.60 92.49
CA GLN A 276 29.27 16.32 92.64
C GLN A 276 30.06 17.61 92.94
N ALA A 277 29.78 18.69 92.20
CA ALA A 277 30.40 19.99 92.44
C ALA A 277 30.06 20.57 93.82
N LYS A 278 28.80 20.42 94.27
CA LYS A 278 28.38 20.80 95.64
C LYS A 278 29.09 19.98 96.70
N PHE A 279 29.23 18.67 96.49
CA PHE A 279 29.97 17.78 97.38
C PHE A 279 31.44 18.21 97.48
N ASP A 280 32.10 18.47 96.35
CA ASP A 280 33.49 18.92 96.31
C ASP A 280 33.67 20.32 96.96
N ALA A 281 32.71 21.22 96.78
CA ALA A 281 32.72 22.53 97.42
C ALA A 281 32.56 22.42 98.95
N MET A 282 31.62 21.59 99.42
CA MET A 282 31.41 21.34 100.84
C MET A 282 32.63 20.66 101.48
N LYS A 283 33.28 19.75 100.74
CA LYS A 283 34.54 19.13 101.14
C LYS A 283 35.66 20.17 101.29
N LYS A 284 35.82 21.08 100.34
CA LYS A 284 36.79 22.20 100.45
C LYS A 284 36.48 23.13 101.61
N GLN A 285 35.20 23.42 101.85
CA GLN A 285 34.79 24.27 102.96
C GLN A 285 35.07 23.60 104.31
N MET A 286 34.87 22.29 104.41
CA MET A 286 35.27 21.48 105.56
C MET A 286 36.79 21.51 105.77
N GLU A 287 37.60 21.30 104.72
CA GLU A 287 39.07 21.41 104.78
C GLU A 287 39.54 22.82 105.18
N SER A 288 38.85 23.87 104.73
CA SER A 288 39.10 25.26 105.13
C SER A 288 38.75 25.52 106.60
N MET A 289 37.61 25.03 107.07
CA MET A 289 37.23 25.13 108.49
C MET A 289 38.19 24.36 109.38
N GLU A 290 38.69 23.19 108.94
CA GLU A 290 39.74 22.46 109.66
C GLU A 290 41.04 23.28 109.77
N MET A 291 41.40 24.02 108.71
CA MET A 291 42.55 24.92 108.68
C MET A 291 42.35 26.18 109.55
N GLU A 292 41.17 26.81 109.52
CA GLU A 292 40.81 27.92 110.41
C GLU A 292 40.77 27.50 111.89
N VAL A 293 40.28 26.30 112.19
CA VAL A 293 40.33 25.74 113.56
C VAL A 293 41.77 25.47 113.98
N MET A 294 42.65 25.09 113.06
CA MET A 294 44.09 24.95 113.31
C MET A 294 44.76 26.31 113.54
N GLU A 295 44.39 27.34 112.79
CA GLU A 295 44.87 28.73 112.92
C GLU A 295 44.35 29.40 114.22
N ALA A 296 43.09 29.16 114.59
CA ALA A 296 42.50 29.59 115.85
C ALA A 296 43.11 28.87 117.06
N ARG A 297 43.61 27.63 116.91
CA ARG A 297 44.40 26.93 117.93
C ARG A 297 45.81 27.49 118.08
N LEU A 298 46.37 28.12 117.04
CA LEU A 298 47.65 28.84 117.07
C LEU A 298 47.53 30.24 117.70
N ILE A 299 46.43 30.97 117.46
CA ILE A 299 46.17 32.31 118.04
C ILE A 299 45.82 32.22 119.53
N ARG A 300 45.16 31.15 119.98
CA ARG A 300 44.85 30.91 121.41
C ARG A 300 46.06 30.54 122.28
N ALA A 301 47.26 30.48 121.72
CA ALA A 301 48.50 30.20 122.46
C ALA A 301 49.26 31.46 122.92
N SER A 302 48.82 32.68 122.60
CA SER A 302 49.56 33.92 122.96
C SER A 302 48.92 34.83 124.01
N GLU A 303 47.76 34.52 124.60
CA GLU A 303 47.23 35.33 125.72
C GLU A 303 46.67 34.41 126.82
N LEU A 304 47.45 34.32 127.90
CA LEU A 304 47.37 33.43 129.05
C LEU A 304 46.92 34.20 130.31
N ASN A 305 46.22 33.50 131.20
CA ASN A 305 46.13 33.65 132.67
C ASN A 305 45.26 34.73 133.37
N GLY A 306 44.65 34.28 134.48
CA GLY A 306 44.33 35.04 135.70
C GLY A 306 42.87 35.50 135.81
N GLU A 307 41.96 34.77 136.48
CA GLU A 307 41.66 34.71 137.94
C GLU A 307 40.38 35.51 138.35
N MET A 308 39.45 34.81 139.04
CA MET A 308 38.46 35.16 140.10
C MET A 308 37.84 36.57 140.17
N ASP A 309 36.60 36.83 140.60
CA ASP A 309 35.54 36.07 141.30
C ASP A 309 34.23 36.89 141.25
N ASP A 310 33.09 36.20 141.41
CA ASP A 310 31.79 36.53 142.08
C ASP A 310 31.35 38.00 142.23
N ASP A 311 30.12 38.45 141.97
CA ASP A 311 28.78 37.85 142.05
C ASP A 311 27.79 38.87 141.42
N ASP A 312 26.80 38.46 140.60
CA ASP A 312 25.50 39.16 140.43
C ASP A 312 24.66 38.51 139.30
N THR A 313 23.89 37.48 139.68
CA THR A 313 23.19 36.54 138.78
C THR A 313 21.89 37.06 138.14
N GLY A 314 21.71 38.38 137.96
CA GLY A 314 20.41 38.97 137.56
C GLY A 314 20.36 39.73 136.23
N GLU A 315 21.33 40.60 135.95
CA GLU A 315 21.21 41.63 134.90
C GLU A 315 21.63 41.16 133.50
N TRP A 316 22.58 40.23 133.42
CA TRP A 316 23.09 39.67 132.17
C TRP A 316 22.06 38.85 131.42
N ARG A 317 21.10 38.23 132.12
CA ARG A 317 20.03 37.44 131.51
C ARG A 317 19.16 38.32 130.59
N LEU A 318 18.82 39.54 131.02
CA LEU A 318 17.99 40.48 130.26
C LEU A 318 18.72 41.08 129.04
N LYS A 319 20.01 41.41 129.19
CA LYS A 319 20.84 41.88 128.06
C LYS A 319 21.08 40.77 127.04
N TYR A 320 21.32 39.55 127.50
CA TYR A 320 21.45 38.35 126.67
C TYR A 320 20.14 38.04 125.94
N GLU A 321 18.99 38.10 126.61
CA GLU A 321 17.68 37.94 125.97
C GLU A 321 17.37 39.03 124.94
N ARG A 322 17.77 40.28 125.18
CA ARG A 322 17.60 41.37 124.19
C ARG A 322 18.48 41.16 122.95
N ALA A 323 19.74 40.81 123.14
CA ALA A 323 20.67 40.51 122.05
C ALA A 323 20.21 39.28 121.24
N ILE A 324 19.69 38.24 121.89
CA ILE A 324 19.09 37.08 121.22
C ILE A 324 17.92 37.51 120.35
N ARG A 325 16.97 38.32 120.87
CA ARG A 325 15.81 38.76 120.07
C ARG A 325 16.22 39.62 118.87
N GLU A 326 17.26 40.44 118.98
CA GLU A 326 17.78 41.27 117.89
C GLU A 326 18.52 40.43 116.83
N ILE A 327 19.30 39.43 117.26
CA ILE A 327 19.89 38.42 116.38
C ILE A 327 18.80 37.60 115.68
N GLU A 328 17.75 37.20 116.39
CA GLU A 328 16.62 36.47 115.82
C GLU A 328 15.84 37.30 114.81
N PHE A 329 15.64 38.60 115.06
CA PHE A 329 14.98 39.51 114.14
C PHE A 329 15.80 39.75 112.87
N THR A 330 17.10 40.02 113.01
CA THR A 330 18.01 40.20 111.86
C THR A 330 18.18 38.91 111.06
N LYS A 331 18.24 37.75 111.74
CA LYS A 331 18.21 36.43 111.11
C LYS A 331 16.91 36.22 110.33
N LYS A 332 15.75 36.54 110.90
CA LYS A 332 14.45 36.46 110.19
C LYS A 332 14.38 37.40 108.99
N ARG A 333 14.89 38.63 109.10
CA ARG A 333 14.94 39.58 107.98
C ARG A 333 15.87 39.10 106.86
N LEU A 334 17.06 38.63 107.19
CA LEU A 334 17.98 38.07 106.20
C LEU A 334 17.41 36.79 105.58
N GLN A 335 16.76 35.94 106.38
CA GLN A 335 16.05 34.77 105.89
C GLN A 335 14.95 35.18 104.89
N GLN A 336 14.13 36.18 105.23
CA GLN A 336 13.10 36.70 104.33
C GLN A 336 13.70 37.29 103.04
N GLU A 337 14.77 38.09 103.12
CA GLU A 337 15.44 38.64 101.93
C GLU A 337 16.07 37.54 101.06
N PHE A 338 16.57 36.46 101.66
CA PHE A 338 17.05 35.28 100.93
C PHE A 338 15.89 34.53 100.27
N ASP A 339 14.78 34.34 100.99
CA ASP A 339 13.60 33.66 100.49
C ASP A 339 12.96 34.45 99.32
N ASP A 340 12.86 35.78 99.44
CA ASP A 340 12.35 36.66 98.38
C ASP A 340 13.26 36.64 97.13
N LYS A 341 14.59 36.71 97.31
CA LYS A 341 15.55 36.60 96.19
C LYS A 341 15.50 35.22 95.53
N LEU A 342 15.37 34.17 96.34
CA LEU A 342 15.22 32.81 95.86
C LEU A 342 13.92 32.68 95.05
N GLU A 343 12.85 33.33 95.48
CA GLU A 343 11.56 33.31 94.77
C GLU A 343 11.64 34.06 93.43
N VAL A 344 12.32 35.20 93.37
CA VAL A 344 12.59 35.95 92.11
C VAL A 344 13.47 35.13 91.16
N GLU A 345 14.54 34.51 91.66
CA GLU A 345 15.40 33.65 90.84
C GLU A 345 14.68 32.39 90.36
N GLN A 346 13.80 31.81 91.18
CA GLN A 346 12.92 30.71 90.76
C GLN A 346 11.93 31.16 89.69
N GLN A 347 11.39 32.37 89.77
CA GLN A 347 10.55 32.93 88.70
C GLN A 347 11.34 33.16 87.40
N ASN A 348 12.54 33.74 87.47
CA ASN A 348 13.42 33.94 86.31
C ASN A 348 13.81 32.60 85.67
N LYS A 349 14.17 31.61 86.49
CA LYS A 349 14.45 30.24 86.04
C LYS A 349 13.24 29.65 85.30
N ARG A 350 12.03 29.73 85.87
CA ARG A 350 10.80 29.26 85.21
C ARG A 350 10.55 29.98 83.89
N GLN A 351 10.89 31.26 83.80
CA GLN A 351 10.70 32.05 82.58
C GLN A 351 11.73 31.70 81.49
N LEU A 352 12.97 31.41 81.87
CA LEU A 352 14.02 30.93 80.95
C LEU A 352 13.77 29.48 80.50
N GLU A 353 13.29 28.62 81.40
CA GLU A 353 12.88 27.25 81.07
C GLU A 353 11.74 27.26 80.05
N ARG A 354 10.74 28.13 80.21
CA ARG A 354 9.69 28.32 79.19
C ARG A 354 10.25 28.78 77.85
N LYS A 355 11.14 29.77 77.83
CA LYS A 355 11.78 30.24 76.58
C LYS A 355 12.61 29.15 75.91
N LEU A 356 13.27 28.29 76.69
CA LEU A 356 14.04 27.17 76.15
C LEU A 356 13.11 26.13 75.52
N THR A 357 12.00 25.78 76.19
CA THR A 357 11.01 24.85 75.64
C THR A 357 10.36 25.41 74.38
N ASP A 358 10.07 26.72 74.34
CA ASP A 358 9.51 27.38 73.15
C ASP A 358 10.50 27.32 71.98
N LEU A 359 11.79 27.62 72.20
CA LEU A 359 12.83 27.53 71.16
C LEU A 359 13.11 26.10 70.70
N GLN A 360 12.99 25.11 71.60
CA GLN A 360 13.10 23.70 71.23
C GLN A 360 11.94 23.26 70.34
N ALA A 361 10.70 23.66 70.70
CA ALA A 361 9.52 23.41 69.88
C ALA A 361 9.64 24.08 68.50
N ASP A 362 10.14 25.31 68.44
CA ASP A 362 10.38 26.02 67.17
C ASP A 362 11.44 25.31 66.31
N ASN A 363 12.52 24.81 66.90
CA ASN A 363 13.57 24.09 66.17
C ASN A 363 13.09 22.74 65.64
N GLU A 364 12.32 21.99 66.44
CA GLU A 364 11.67 20.76 65.99
C GLU A 364 10.69 21.03 64.84
N GLU A 365 9.93 22.12 64.92
CA GLU A 365 9.01 22.52 63.88
C GLU A 365 9.73 22.90 62.59
N VAL A 366 10.82 23.66 62.67
CA VAL A 366 11.68 23.97 61.50
C VAL A 366 12.29 22.70 60.90
N GLN A 367 12.69 21.72 61.72
CA GLN A 367 13.18 20.43 61.20
C GLN A 367 12.07 19.62 60.52
N ARG A 368 10.86 19.55 61.10
CA ARG A 368 9.70 18.91 60.45
C ARG A 368 9.38 19.57 59.12
N VAL A 369 9.33 20.90 59.08
CA VAL A 369 9.10 21.68 57.85
C VAL A 369 10.20 21.41 56.82
N SER A 370 11.47 21.37 57.21
CA SER A 370 12.60 21.06 56.32
C SER A 370 12.50 19.63 55.73
N GLN A 371 12.16 18.64 56.55
CA GLN A 371 11.96 17.26 56.07
C GLN A 371 10.74 17.15 55.15
N GLN A 372 9.63 17.82 55.48
CA GLN A 372 8.46 17.91 54.61
C GLN A 372 8.80 18.57 53.27
N LEU A 373 9.57 19.66 53.28
CA LEU A 373 10.04 20.34 52.07
C LEU A 373 10.96 19.45 51.24
N LYS A 374 11.86 18.67 51.86
CA LYS A 374 12.68 17.67 51.13
C LYS A 374 11.83 16.59 50.47
N LYS A 375 10.87 16.00 51.19
CA LYS A 375 9.93 15.02 50.63
C LYS A 375 9.07 15.63 49.51
N LYS A 376 8.70 16.90 49.64
CA LYS A 376 7.97 17.65 48.61
C LYS A 376 8.84 17.91 47.38
N CYS A 377 10.10 18.32 47.54
CA CYS A 377 11.05 18.45 46.44
C CYS A 377 11.27 17.11 45.71
N GLN A 378 11.43 16.00 46.43
CA GLN A 378 11.58 14.68 45.80
C GLN A 378 10.34 14.27 45.00
N ARG A 379 9.14 14.50 45.55
CA ARG A 379 7.87 14.27 44.84
C ARG A 379 7.76 15.15 43.60
N LEU A 380 8.05 16.45 43.72
CA LEU A 380 8.04 17.38 42.59
C LEU A 380 9.08 17.00 41.52
N THR A 381 10.23 16.46 41.89
CA THR A 381 11.24 15.97 40.93
C THR A 381 10.74 14.72 40.20
N ALA A 382 10.09 13.79 40.90
CA ALA A 382 9.49 12.60 40.27
C ALA A 382 8.35 13.00 39.32
N GLU A 383 7.43 13.86 39.77
CA GLU A 383 6.37 14.44 38.94
C GLU A 383 6.93 15.20 37.74
N LEU A 384 8.06 15.92 37.89
CA LEU A 384 8.77 16.57 36.79
C LEU A 384 9.35 15.55 35.79
N GLN A 385 9.86 14.41 36.26
CA GLN A 385 10.36 13.34 35.39
C GLN A 385 9.20 12.69 34.60
N ASP A 386 8.08 12.39 35.28
CA ASP A 386 6.89 11.79 34.65
C ASP A 386 6.26 12.75 33.64
N THR A 387 6.19 14.05 33.96
CA THR A 387 5.69 15.08 33.02
C THR A 387 6.63 15.28 31.82
N LYS A 388 7.95 15.12 31.99
CA LYS A 388 8.90 15.10 30.86
C LYS A 388 8.66 13.91 29.93
N LEU A 389 8.47 12.71 30.47
CA LEU A 389 8.15 11.52 29.67
C LEU A 389 6.80 11.67 28.96
N HIS A 390 5.80 12.25 29.63
CA HIS A 390 4.54 12.61 28.99
C HIS A 390 4.73 13.64 27.88
N LEU A 391 5.58 14.65 28.08
CA LEU A 391 5.87 15.66 27.05
C LEU A 391 6.56 15.04 25.84
N GLU A 392 7.54 14.15 26.03
CA GLU A 392 8.20 13.40 24.95
C GLU A 392 7.21 12.50 24.19
N GLY A 393 6.34 11.81 24.92
CA GLY A 393 5.24 11.02 24.33
C GLY A 393 4.27 11.88 23.52
N GLN A 394 3.92 13.08 24.03
CA GLN A 394 3.08 14.03 23.31
C GLN A 394 3.80 14.64 22.10
N GLN A 395 5.10 14.93 22.19
CA GLN A 395 5.90 15.42 21.06
C GLN A 395 5.99 14.38 19.93
N SER A 396 6.23 13.11 20.27
CA SER A 396 6.20 12.00 19.30
C SER A 396 4.83 11.87 18.64
N ARG A 397 3.76 11.89 19.44
CA ARG A 397 2.39 11.87 18.93
C ARG A 397 2.06 13.09 18.06
N ASN A 398 2.58 14.27 18.41
CA ASN A 398 2.40 15.48 17.62
C ASN A 398 3.14 15.39 16.28
N HIS A 399 4.36 14.86 16.27
CA HIS A 399 5.11 14.60 15.03
C HIS A 399 4.38 13.63 14.09
N ASP A 400 3.77 12.57 14.65
CA ASP A 400 2.96 11.63 13.87
C ASP A 400 1.66 12.26 13.36
N LEU A 401 1.02 13.12 14.16
CA LEU A 401 -0.15 13.90 13.74
C LEU A 401 0.22 14.92 12.66
N GLU A 402 1.38 15.58 12.74
CA GLU A 402 1.87 16.48 11.70
C GLU A 402 2.15 15.72 10.39
N LYS A 403 2.75 14.52 10.46
CA LYS A 403 2.93 13.66 9.27
C LYS A 403 1.59 13.24 8.67
N LYS A 404 0.62 12.86 9.51
CA LYS A 404 -0.75 12.52 9.06
C LYS A 404 -1.45 13.74 8.44
N GLN A 405 -1.28 14.93 9.04
CA GLN A 405 -1.83 16.18 8.52
C GLN A 405 -1.22 16.51 7.15
N ARG A 406 0.10 16.41 6.98
CA ARG A 406 0.75 16.63 5.67
C ARG A 406 0.24 15.69 4.58
N LYS A 407 -0.01 14.41 4.92
CA LYS A 407 -0.61 13.44 3.98
C LYS A 407 -2.05 13.82 3.63
N PHE A 408 -2.84 14.18 4.63
CA PHE A 408 -4.23 14.61 4.42
C PHE A 408 -4.30 15.89 3.56
N ASP A 409 -3.45 16.87 3.82
CA ASP A 409 -3.37 18.11 3.03
C ASP A 409 -2.97 17.81 1.57
N SER A 410 -2.07 16.84 1.35
CA SER A 410 -1.70 16.37 0.00
C SER A 410 -2.87 15.70 -0.71
N GLU A 411 -3.59 14.81 -0.04
CA GLU A 411 -4.77 14.12 -0.61
C GLU A 411 -5.90 15.12 -0.90
N GLN A 412 -6.12 16.10 -0.02
CA GLN A 412 -7.09 17.17 -0.21
C GLN A 412 -6.73 18.03 -1.43
N THR A 413 -5.45 18.38 -1.61
CA THR A 413 -4.99 19.15 -2.76
C THR A 413 -5.18 18.35 -4.06
N GLN A 414 -4.82 17.07 -4.06
CA GLN A 414 -5.02 16.20 -5.23
C GLN A 414 -6.50 16.08 -5.61
N SER A 415 -7.39 15.89 -4.64
CA SER A 415 -8.83 15.83 -4.88
C SER A 415 -9.40 17.17 -5.39
N GLN A 416 -8.92 18.30 -4.87
CA GLN A 416 -9.29 19.62 -5.38
C GLN A 416 -8.85 19.84 -6.83
N GLU A 417 -7.65 19.40 -7.20
CA GLU A 417 -7.17 19.44 -8.58
C GLU A 417 -8.00 18.55 -9.50
N GLU A 418 -8.39 17.35 -9.07
CA GLU A 418 -9.28 16.46 -9.84
C GLU A 418 -10.65 17.10 -10.08
N VAL A 419 -11.25 17.71 -9.05
CA VAL A 419 -12.52 18.45 -9.18
C VAL A 419 -12.37 19.65 -10.14
N GLN A 420 -11.24 20.37 -10.10
CA GLN A 420 -10.98 21.46 -11.06
C GLN A 420 -10.81 20.95 -12.49
N ARG A 421 -10.09 19.82 -12.68
CA ARG A 421 -9.97 19.18 -14.00
C ARG A 421 -11.34 18.75 -14.51
N GLU A 422 -12.17 18.09 -13.71
CA GLU A 422 -13.53 17.70 -14.11
C GLU A 422 -14.42 18.91 -14.44
N LYS A 423 -14.36 19.99 -13.65
CA LYS A 423 -15.08 21.24 -13.97
C LYS A 423 -14.65 21.81 -15.31
N SER A 424 -13.35 21.90 -15.56
CA SER A 424 -12.81 22.43 -16.82
C SER A 424 -13.23 21.57 -18.04
N LEU A 425 -13.24 20.24 -17.88
CA LEU A 425 -13.71 19.30 -18.90
C LEU A 425 -15.22 19.45 -19.15
N ARG A 426 -16.01 19.56 -18.08
CA ARG A 426 -17.46 19.77 -18.17
C ARG A 426 -17.81 21.08 -18.87
N GLU A 427 -17.08 22.16 -18.61
CA GLU A 427 -17.26 23.42 -19.31
C GLU A 427 -16.91 23.32 -20.80
N LYS A 428 -15.81 22.64 -21.15
CA LYS A 428 -15.46 22.38 -22.56
C LYS A 428 -16.56 21.61 -23.28
N LEU A 429 -17.03 20.51 -22.69
CA LEU A 429 -18.13 19.71 -23.25
C LEU A 429 -19.45 20.49 -23.33
N SER A 430 -19.72 21.39 -22.39
CA SER A 430 -20.89 22.28 -22.47
C SER A 430 -20.78 23.24 -23.65
N ARG A 431 -19.60 23.86 -23.87
CA ARG A 431 -19.36 24.75 -25.01
C ARG A 431 -19.48 24.01 -26.35
N GLU A 432 -18.93 22.79 -26.44
CA GLU A 432 -19.09 21.94 -27.62
C GLU A 432 -20.56 21.56 -27.86
N LYS A 433 -21.31 21.21 -26.81
CA LYS A 433 -22.74 20.94 -26.90
C LYS A 433 -23.51 22.15 -27.42
N ASP A 434 -23.23 23.35 -26.91
CA ASP A 434 -23.93 24.58 -27.32
C ASP A 434 -23.59 24.94 -28.77
N MET A 435 -22.34 24.75 -29.20
CA MET A 435 -21.89 24.91 -30.58
C MET A 435 -22.61 23.94 -31.53
N LEU A 436 -22.62 22.64 -31.20
CA LEU A 436 -23.33 21.63 -32.00
C LEU A 436 -24.84 21.87 -32.03
N THR A 437 -25.41 22.39 -30.95
CA THR A 437 -26.84 22.79 -30.93
C THR A 437 -27.09 23.96 -31.88
N GLY A 438 -26.18 24.93 -31.95
CA GLY A 438 -26.20 26.02 -32.93
C GLY A 438 -26.06 25.54 -34.38
N GLU A 439 -25.15 24.61 -34.65
CA GLU A 439 -24.98 24.00 -35.97
C GLU A 439 -26.24 23.23 -36.40
N VAL A 440 -26.85 22.45 -35.50
CA VAL A 440 -28.11 21.75 -35.77
C VAL A 440 -29.24 22.74 -36.06
N PHE A 441 -29.31 23.87 -35.35
CA PHE A 441 -30.29 24.91 -35.63
C PHE A 441 -30.08 25.55 -37.01
N SER A 442 -28.83 25.88 -37.35
CA SER A 442 -28.45 26.45 -38.65
C SER A 442 -28.76 25.50 -39.81
N LEU A 443 -28.40 24.21 -39.68
CA LEU A 443 -28.71 23.19 -40.69
C LEU A 443 -30.21 22.97 -40.87
N ARG A 444 -31.02 23.08 -39.80
CA ARG A 444 -32.48 23.03 -39.90
C ARG A 444 -33.04 24.23 -40.64
N GLN A 445 -32.53 25.43 -40.37
CA GLN A 445 -32.93 26.64 -41.11
C GLN A 445 -32.58 26.52 -42.59
N GLN A 446 -31.36 26.08 -42.91
CA GLN A 446 -30.95 25.87 -44.31
C GLN A 446 -31.80 24.82 -45.01
N LEU A 447 -32.20 23.75 -44.31
CA LEU A 447 -33.10 22.74 -44.86
C LEU A 447 -34.48 23.35 -45.16
N GLU A 448 -35.03 24.14 -44.23
CA GLU A 448 -36.32 24.82 -44.40
C GLU A 448 -36.27 25.85 -45.55
N ASP A 449 -35.18 26.60 -45.68
CA ASP A 449 -34.95 27.52 -46.80
C ASP A 449 -34.87 26.77 -48.14
N LYS A 450 -34.21 25.60 -48.17
CA LYS A 450 -34.14 24.74 -49.36
C LYS A 450 -35.47 24.10 -49.71
N ASP A 451 -36.27 23.71 -48.73
CA ASP A 451 -37.62 23.21 -48.95
C ASP A 451 -38.52 24.31 -49.54
N LEU A 452 -38.39 25.56 -49.09
CA LEU A 452 -39.08 26.72 -49.67
C LEU A 452 -38.62 27.00 -51.11
N GLU A 453 -37.31 26.91 -51.39
CA GLU A 453 -36.78 27.02 -52.76
C GLU A 453 -37.34 25.92 -53.67
N ILE A 454 -37.39 24.67 -53.20
CA ILE A 454 -37.95 23.54 -53.95
C ILE A 454 -39.43 23.78 -54.25
N CYS A 455 -40.20 24.25 -53.27
CA CYS A 455 -41.61 24.61 -53.48
C CYS A 455 -41.75 25.71 -54.55
N ALA A 456 -40.90 26.74 -54.50
CA ALA A 456 -40.92 27.83 -55.46
C ALA A 456 -40.52 27.37 -56.88
N VAL A 457 -39.56 26.46 -57.01
CA VAL A 457 -39.14 25.89 -58.29
C VAL A 457 -40.24 25.00 -58.86
N ASN A 458 -40.86 24.13 -58.06
CA ASN A 458 -41.96 23.28 -58.52
C ASN A 458 -43.13 24.12 -59.04
N LEU A 459 -43.48 25.21 -58.35
CA LEU A 459 -44.57 26.10 -58.76
C LEU A 459 -44.23 26.84 -60.07
N LYS A 460 -42.96 27.20 -60.29
CA LYS A 460 -42.47 27.73 -61.58
C LYS A 460 -42.47 26.67 -62.68
N LEU A 461 -42.18 25.42 -62.34
CA LEU A 461 -42.17 24.30 -63.28
C LEU A 461 -43.60 24.04 -63.78
N GLU A 462 -44.58 24.02 -62.88
CA GLU A 462 -46.01 23.94 -63.22
C GLU A 462 -46.45 25.14 -64.09
N GLN A 463 -46.00 26.36 -63.78
CA GLN A 463 -46.27 27.54 -64.60
C GLN A 463 -45.65 27.44 -66.01
N MET A 464 -44.40 27.00 -66.11
CA MET A 464 -43.72 26.82 -67.40
C MET A 464 -44.29 25.67 -68.21
N GLU A 465 -44.78 24.61 -67.56
CA GLU A 465 -45.50 23.52 -68.22
C GLU A 465 -46.85 24.00 -68.78
N ALA A 466 -47.56 24.87 -68.05
CA ALA A 466 -48.77 25.52 -68.55
C ALA A 466 -48.48 26.51 -69.69
N GLU A 467 -47.44 27.32 -69.57
CA GLU A 467 -47.01 28.27 -70.62
C GLU A 467 -46.49 27.53 -71.87
N LEU A 468 -45.82 26.39 -71.74
CA LEU A 468 -45.46 25.52 -72.86
C LEU A 468 -46.69 24.91 -73.54
N GLN A 469 -47.74 24.61 -72.76
CA GLN A 469 -49.02 24.14 -73.29
C GLN A 469 -49.74 25.26 -74.09
N ASP A 470 -49.64 26.50 -73.62
CA ASP A 470 -50.21 27.69 -74.28
C ASP A 470 -49.38 28.13 -75.49
N LEU A 471 -48.04 28.10 -75.42
CA LEU A 471 -47.12 28.46 -76.52
C LEU A 471 -47.12 27.44 -77.66
N ASN A 472 -47.52 26.19 -77.39
CA ASN A 472 -47.77 25.19 -78.43
C ASN A 472 -49.03 25.51 -79.27
N SER A 473 -49.78 26.58 -78.94
CA SER A 473 -51.02 26.97 -79.64
C SER A 473 -50.95 28.27 -80.46
N GLN A 474 -49.80 28.97 -80.54
CA GLN A 474 -49.75 30.21 -81.33
C GLN A 474 -48.36 30.57 -81.88
N GLU A 475 -48.17 30.34 -83.19
CA GLU A 475 -47.15 30.99 -84.00
C GLU A 475 -47.61 32.40 -84.43
N SER A 476 -46.80 33.43 -84.16
CA SER A 476 -46.27 34.43 -85.14
C SER A 476 -46.10 35.87 -84.62
N LYS A 477 -44.84 36.33 -84.76
CA LYS A 477 -44.32 37.67 -85.16
C LYS A 477 -44.39 38.93 -84.26
N ASP A 478 -43.18 39.30 -83.83
CA ASP A 478 -42.40 40.52 -84.18
C ASP A 478 -42.57 41.88 -83.47
N GLU A 479 -41.37 42.44 -83.20
CA GLU A 479 -40.93 43.86 -83.10
C GLU A 479 -41.11 44.69 -81.82
N ALA A 480 -41.92 44.30 -80.83
CA ALA A 480 -41.92 44.97 -79.51
C ALA A 480 -40.84 44.44 -78.53
N SER A 481 -40.27 43.27 -78.81
CA SER A 481 -39.32 42.55 -77.95
C SER A 481 -37.94 43.21 -77.89
N LEU A 482 -37.49 43.90 -78.94
CA LEU A 482 -36.13 44.43 -79.00
C LEU A 482 -35.86 45.58 -78.02
N ALA A 483 -36.84 46.46 -77.77
CA ALA A 483 -36.69 47.58 -76.83
C ALA A 483 -36.80 47.13 -75.35
N LYS A 484 -37.65 46.14 -75.08
CA LYS A 484 -37.82 45.54 -73.75
C LYS A 484 -36.58 44.72 -73.36
N VAL A 485 -36.01 43.98 -74.31
CA VAL A 485 -34.75 43.24 -74.14
C VAL A 485 -33.58 44.20 -73.86
N LYS A 486 -33.49 45.35 -74.53
CA LYS A 486 -32.42 46.34 -74.24
C LYS A 486 -32.53 46.97 -72.85
N LYS A 487 -33.74 47.19 -72.33
CA LYS A 487 -33.95 47.70 -70.96
C LYS A 487 -33.65 46.60 -69.92
N GLN A 488 -34.14 45.39 -70.16
CA GLN A 488 -33.85 44.22 -69.33
C GLN A 488 -32.35 43.90 -69.30
N LEU A 489 -31.62 44.11 -70.41
CA LEU A 489 -30.16 43.96 -70.46
C LEU A 489 -29.48 44.92 -69.48
N ARG A 490 -29.86 46.22 -69.47
CA ARG A 490 -29.27 47.21 -68.54
C ARG A 490 -29.64 46.97 -67.08
N ASP A 491 -30.88 46.56 -66.80
CA ASP A 491 -31.32 46.24 -65.44
C ASP A 491 -30.64 44.95 -64.93
N LEU A 492 -30.34 44.00 -65.82
CA LEU A 492 -29.55 42.81 -65.50
C LEU A 492 -28.06 43.13 -65.35
N GLU A 493 -27.49 44.02 -66.16
CA GLU A 493 -26.10 44.49 -66.02
C GLU A 493 -25.88 45.20 -64.68
N ALA A 494 -26.83 46.02 -64.23
CA ALA A 494 -26.77 46.66 -62.91
C ALA A 494 -26.85 45.65 -61.76
N LYS A 495 -27.76 44.66 -61.86
CA LYS A 495 -27.86 43.58 -60.87
C LYS A 495 -26.63 42.68 -60.84
N VAL A 496 -26.01 42.42 -61.99
CA VAL A 496 -24.74 41.68 -62.06
C VAL A 496 -23.66 42.46 -61.32
N LYS A 497 -23.59 43.78 -61.49
CA LYS A 497 -22.62 44.61 -60.78
C LYS A 497 -22.86 44.64 -59.25
N ASP A 498 -24.11 44.78 -58.81
CA ASP A 498 -24.45 44.74 -57.38
C ASP A 498 -24.12 43.34 -56.79
N GLN A 499 -24.37 42.28 -57.56
CA GLN A 499 -23.99 40.91 -57.19
C GLN A 499 -22.47 40.71 -57.18
N GLU A 500 -21.72 41.35 -58.08
CA GLU A 500 -20.25 41.36 -58.06
C GLU A 500 -19.71 42.04 -56.80
N GLU A 501 -20.28 43.18 -56.38
CA GLU A 501 -19.90 43.89 -55.15
C GLU A 501 -20.26 43.07 -53.88
N GLU A 502 -21.43 42.42 -53.84
CA GLU A 502 -21.79 41.50 -52.74
C GLU A 502 -20.88 40.25 -52.69
N LEU A 503 -20.48 39.72 -53.85
CA LEU A 503 -19.54 38.60 -53.94
C LEU A 503 -18.14 38.99 -53.44
N ASP A 504 -17.69 40.23 -53.70
CA ASP A 504 -16.42 40.76 -53.18
C ASP A 504 -16.44 40.92 -51.65
N GLU A 505 -17.53 41.43 -51.07
CA GLU A 505 -17.69 41.52 -49.60
C GLU A 505 -17.77 40.13 -48.94
N GLN A 506 -18.45 39.19 -49.58
CA GLN A 506 -18.50 37.80 -49.13
C GLN A 506 -17.11 37.14 -49.21
N ALA A 507 -16.34 37.38 -50.28
CA ALA A 507 -14.97 36.91 -50.40
C ALA A 507 -14.07 37.47 -49.27
N GLY A 508 -14.20 38.74 -48.93
CA GLY A 508 -13.47 39.35 -47.80
C GLY A 508 -13.81 38.72 -46.44
N THR A 509 -15.09 38.41 -46.21
CA THR A 509 -15.54 37.74 -44.98
C THR A 509 -15.05 36.29 -44.92
N ILE A 510 -15.11 35.58 -46.04
CA ILE A 510 -14.60 34.20 -46.20
C ILE A 510 -13.10 34.17 -45.89
N GLN A 511 -12.31 35.09 -46.44
CA GLN A 511 -10.88 35.20 -46.18
C GLN A 511 -10.55 35.35 -44.68
N MET A 512 -11.30 36.18 -43.94
CA MET A 512 -11.11 36.34 -42.49
C MET A 512 -11.45 35.06 -41.71
N LEU A 513 -12.55 34.40 -42.07
CA LEU A 513 -12.98 33.14 -41.44
C LEU A 513 -11.99 32.01 -41.72
N GLU A 514 -11.44 31.95 -42.93
CA GLU A 514 -10.43 30.99 -43.31
C GLU A 514 -9.11 31.20 -42.55
N GLN A 515 -8.70 32.45 -42.33
CA GLN A 515 -7.52 32.76 -41.53
C GLN A 515 -7.72 32.39 -40.04
N ALA A 516 -8.94 32.52 -39.51
CA ALA A 516 -9.29 32.05 -38.17
C ALA A 516 -9.31 30.52 -38.09
N LYS A 517 -9.88 29.85 -39.10
CA LYS A 517 -9.89 28.39 -39.23
C LYS A 517 -8.47 27.83 -39.28
N LEU A 518 -7.56 28.42 -40.06
CA LEU A 518 -6.17 27.98 -40.16
C LEU A 518 -5.45 28.03 -38.80
N ARG A 519 -5.70 29.07 -38.00
CA ARG A 519 -5.14 29.17 -36.63
C ARG A 519 -5.67 28.05 -35.73
N LEU A 520 -6.97 27.76 -35.79
CA LEU A 520 -7.59 26.69 -35.01
C LEU A 520 -7.12 25.30 -35.46
N GLU A 521 -6.96 25.07 -36.77
CA GLU A 521 -6.43 23.82 -37.31
C GLU A 521 -4.98 23.57 -36.87
N MET A 522 -4.13 24.61 -36.90
CA MET A 522 -2.75 24.51 -36.39
C MET A 522 -2.71 24.26 -34.88
N GLU A 523 -3.60 24.88 -34.09
CA GLU A 523 -3.66 24.67 -32.65
C GLU A 523 -4.18 23.27 -32.29
N MET A 524 -5.17 22.76 -33.02
CA MET A 524 -5.68 21.39 -32.90
C MET A 524 -4.62 20.36 -33.28
N GLU A 525 -3.85 20.58 -34.34
CA GLU A 525 -2.77 19.68 -34.77
C GLU A 525 -1.61 19.68 -33.77
N ARG A 526 -1.26 20.85 -33.21
CA ARG A 526 -0.31 20.96 -32.10
C ARG A 526 -0.80 20.19 -30.87
N LEU A 527 -2.09 20.32 -30.53
CA LEU A 527 -2.67 19.58 -29.39
C LEU A 527 -2.61 18.07 -29.64
N ARG A 528 -3.00 17.60 -30.84
CA ARG A 528 -2.89 16.19 -31.23
C ARG A 528 -1.47 15.66 -31.12
N GLN A 529 -0.47 16.41 -31.59
CA GLN A 529 0.94 16.01 -31.47
C GLN A 529 1.39 15.93 -30.00
N THR A 530 0.94 16.85 -29.13
CA THR A 530 1.25 16.78 -27.70
C THR A 530 0.58 15.58 -27.02
N HIS A 531 -0.70 15.31 -27.32
CA HIS A 531 -1.42 14.17 -26.75
C HIS A 531 -0.86 12.83 -27.25
N SER A 532 -0.47 12.74 -28.53
CA SER A 532 0.17 11.54 -29.08
C SER A 532 1.51 11.26 -28.39
N LYS A 533 2.33 12.29 -28.12
CA LYS A 533 3.59 12.15 -27.39
C LYS A 533 3.38 11.79 -25.91
N GLU A 534 2.35 12.32 -25.28
CA GLU A 534 1.98 11.95 -23.90
C GLU A 534 1.50 10.50 -23.81
N ILE A 535 0.75 10.02 -24.80
CA ILE A 535 0.31 8.62 -24.88
C ILE A 535 1.52 7.70 -25.10
N GLU A 536 2.41 8.02 -26.04
CA GLU A 536 3.65 7.25 -26.26
C GLU A 536 4.53 7.22 -24.99
N SER A 537 4.69 8.36 -24.30
CA SER A 537 5.41 8.41 -23.02
C SER A 537 4.73 7.58 -21.92
N LYS A 538 3.40 7.52 -21.89
CA LYS A 538 2.64 6.71 -20.93
C LYS A 538 2.76 5.21 -21.24
N ASP A 539 2.75 4.84 -22.51
CA ASP A 539 2.95 3.46 -22.94
C ASP A 539 4.39 2.99 -22.63
N ASP A 540 5.39 3.86 -22.80
CA ASP A 540 6.78 3.60 -22.40
C ASP A 540 6.90 3.45 -20.86
N GLU A 541 6.27 4.32 -20.06
CA GLU A 541 6.22 4.20 -18.59
C GLU A 541 5.57 2.87 -18.15
N VAL A 542 4.49 2.46 -18.82
CA VAL A 542 3.79 1.21 -18.52
C VAL A 542 4.64 0.00 -18.90
N GLU A 543 5.35 0.03 -20.02
CA GLU A 543 6.25 -1.05 -20.44
C GLU A 543 7.49 -1.13 -19.52
N GLU A 544 8.00 0.01 -19.02
CA GLU A 544 9.04 0.04 -17.98
C GLU A 544 8.56 -0.56 -16.65
N ILE A 545 7.34 -0.23 -16.20
CA ILE A 545 6.74 -0.83 -15.00
C ILE A 545 6.56 -2.33 -15.19
N ARG A 546 6.10 -2.76 -16.37
CA ARG A 546 5.91 -4.18 -16.70
C ARG A 546 7.24 -4.94 -16.70
N GLN A 547 8.30 -4.36 -17.24
CA GLN A 547 9.65 -4.93 -17.19
C GLN A 547 10.22 -4.94 -15.76
N SER A 548 9.96 -3.90 -14.97
CA SER A 548 10.35 -3.82 -13.56
C SER A 548 9.65 -4.89 -12.70
N CYS A 549 8.33 -5.09 -12.90
CA CYS A 549 7.59 -6.18 -12.27
C CYS A 549 8.10 -7.56 -12.72
N SER A 550 8.44 -7.74 -14.00
CA SER A 550 9.05 -8.98 -14.51
C SER A 550 10.44 -9.25 -13.91
N LYS A 551 11.26 -8.20 -13.74
CA LYS A 551 12.57 -8.31 -13.06
C LYS A 551 12.42 -8.61 -11.57
N LYS A 552 11.48 -7.98 -10.86
CA LYS A 552 11.17 -8.31 -9.47
C LYS A 552 10.69 -9.74 -9.32
N LEU A 553 9.89 -10.23 -10.27
CA LEU A 553 9.44 -11.62 -10.27
C LEU A 553 10.61 -12.60 -10.42
N LYS A 554 11.55 -12.33 -11.35
CA LYS A 554 12.79 -13.12 -11.48
C LYS A 554 13.71 -13.00 -10.26
N GLN A 555 13.75 -11.84 -9.61
CA GLN A 555 14.53 -11.66 -8.39
C GLN A 555 13.93 -12.45 -7.22
N MET A 556 12.60 -12.50 -7.10
CA MET A 556 11.92 -13.37 -6.14
C MET A 556 12.12 -14.85 -6.47
N GLU A 557 12.20 -15.23 -7.75
CA GLU A 557 12.54 -16.60 -8.18
C GLU A 557 13.96 -16.99 -7.75
N VAL A 558 14.95 -16.11 -7.96
CA VAL A 558 16.34 -16.33 -7.52
C VAL A 558 16.46 -16.35 -6.00
N GLN A 559 15.75 -15.47 -5.27
CA GLN A 559 15.69 -15.54 -3.81
C GLN A 559 15.10 -16.87 -3.30
N LEU A 560 14.16 -17.45 -4.04
CA LEU A 560 13.60 -18.76 -3.71
C LEU A 560 14.61 -19.89 -3.96
N GLU A 561 15.49 -19.75 -4.95
CA GLU A 561 16.62 -20.65 -5.22
C GLU A 561 17.72 -20.51 -4.14
N GLU A 562 18.07 -19.29 -3.74
CA GLU A 562 19.04 -19.00 -2.67
C GLU A 562 18.55 -19.55 -1.31
N GLU A 563 17.29 -19.33 -0.95
CA GLU A 563 16.67 -19.90 0.25
C GLU A 563 16.64 -21.44 0.20
N TYR A 564 16.49 -22.03 -0.98
CA TYR A 564 16.59 -23.47 -1.17
C TYR A 564 18.02 -23.99 -0.95
N GLU A 565 19.04 -23.26 -1.41
CA GLU A 565 20.46 -23.58 -1.16
C GLU A 565 20.86 -23.40 0.31
N GLU A 566 20.40 -22.33 0.97
CA GLU A 566 20.60 -22.11 2.40
C GLU A 566 19.91 -23.19 3.25
N LYS A 567 18.69 -23.59 2.89
CA LYS A 567 18.01 -24.74 3.51
C LYS A 567 18.82 -26.04 3.36
N GLN A 568 19.44 -26.28 2.20
CA GLN A 568 20.32 -27.44 2.00
C GLN A 568 21.60 -27.37 2.84
N LYS A 569 22.13 -26.17 3.07
CA LYS A 569 23.28 -25.94 3.96
C LYS A 569 22.91 -26.20 5.43
N VAL A 570 21.79 -25.68 5.91
CA VAL A 570 21.28 -25.93 7.27
C VAL A 570 20.97 -27.41 7.49
N LEU A 571 20.44 -28.12 6.49
CA LEU A 571 20.23 -29.57 6.56
C LEU A 571 21.54 -30.37 6.62
N ARG A 572 22.64 -29.87 6.04
CA ARG A 572 23.97 -30.47 6.20
C ARG A 572 24.49 -30.23 7.62
N GLU A 573 24.42 -29.01 8.12
CA GLU A 573 24.81 -28.66 9.49
C GLU A 573 24.00 -29.42 10.55
N ARG A 574 22.70 -29.64 10.31
CA ARG A 574 21.84 -30.47 11.17
C ARG A 574 22.32 -31.92 11.23
N ARG A 575 22.69 -32.52 10.09
CA ARG A 575 23.23 -33.90 10.06
C ARG A 575 24.57 -33.99 10.80
N ASP A 576 25.42 -32.97 10.69
CA ASP A 576 26.68 -32.90 11.43
C ASP A 576 26.46 -32.78 12.95
N LEU A 577 25.45 -32.02 13.36
CA LEU A 577 25.05 -31.90 14.77
C LEU A 577 24.39 -33.18 15.31
N GLU A 578 23.53 -33.84 14.51
CA GLU A 578 22.95 -35.15 14.83
C GLU A 578 24.04 -36.21 14.98
N ALA A 579 25.07 -36.21 14.13
CA ALA A 579 26.22 -37.12 14.26
C ALA A 579 27.05 -36.84 15.54
N LYS A 580 27.21 -35.57 15.92
CA LYS A 580 27.84 -35.18 17.20
C LYS A 580 27.00 -35.59 18.41
N LEU A 581 25.66 -35.52 18.30
CA LEU A 581 24.76 -35.98 19.35
C LEU A 581 24.82 -37.51 19.53
N MET A 582 24.86 -38.27 18.42
CA MET A 582 25.02 -39.72 18.46
C MET A 582 26.34 -40.15 19.11
N SER A 583 27.46 -39.47 18.82
CA SER A 583 28.73 -39.78 19.49
C SER A 583 28.73 -39.42 20.99
N ALA A 584 28.03 -38.37 21.38
CA ALA A 584 27.81 -38.04 22.79
C ALA A 584 26.90 -39.06 23.49
N GLN A 585 25.87 -39.56 22.80
CA GLN A 585 24.98 -40.64 23.27
C GLN A 585 25.78 -41.93 23.53
N ASP A 586 26.70 -42.30 22.65
CA ASP A 586 27.57 -43.48 22.82
C ASP A 586 28.51 -43.34 24.03
N GLN A 587 29.01 -42.13 24.33
CA GLN A 587 29.80 -41.86 25.54
C GLN A 587 28.98 -41.99 26.84
N VAL A 588 27.69 -41.66 26.81
CA VAL A 588 26.77 -41.84 27.94
C VAL A 588 26.41 -43.32 28.12
N SER A 589 26.15 -44.03 27.03
CA SER A 589 25.91 -45.49 27.01
C SER A 589 27.03 -46.29 27.68
N HIS A 590 28.30 -45.91 27.45
CA HIS A 590 29.43 -46.56 28.11
C HIS A 590 29.52 -46.30 29.63
N ARG A 591 29.08 -45.13 30.12
CA ARG A 591 29.03 -44.82 31.56
C ARG A 591 27.95 -45.64 32.28
N ASP A 592 26.83 -45.93 31.62
CA ASP A 592 25.76 -46.74 32.19
C ASP A 592 26.18 -48.21 32.40
N VAL A 593 26.97 -48.79 31.50
CA VAL A 593 27.49 -50.17 31.64
C VAL A 593 28.39 -50.35 32.88
N GLU A 594 29.11 -49.31 33.30
CA GLU A 594 29.93 -49.34 34.52
C GLU A 594 29.08 -49.26 35.80
N THR A 595 27.98 -48.51 35.76
CA THR A 595 27.00 -48.47 36.86
C THR A 595 26.20 -49.77 36.98
N GLU A 596 25.86 -50.40 35.85
CA GLU A 596 25.19 -51.70 35.79
C GLU A 596 26.05 -52.83 36.41
N LYS A 597 27.38 -52.80 36.20
CA LYS A 597 28.31 -53.75 36.83
C LYS A 597 28.33 -53.65 38.36
N ARG A 598 28.10 -52.46 38.95
CA ARG A 598 27.95 -52.30 40.41
C ARG A 598 26.65 -52.94 40.91
N LEU A 599 25.53 -52.68 40.24
CA LEU A 599 24.23 -53.25 40.57
C LEU A 599 24.20 -54.80 40.44
N ARG A 600 24.97 -55.37 39.50
CA ARG A 600 25.17 -56.83 39.38
C ARG A 600 25.90 -57.45 40.58
N LYS A 601 26.74 -56.71 41.31
CA LYS A 601 27.37 -57.21 42.55
C LYS A 601 26.36 -57.28 43.70
N ASP A 602 25.46 -56.30 43.80
CA ASP A 602 24.39 -56.30 44.80
C ASP A 602 23.35 -57.41 44.53
N LEU A 603 23.11 -57.75 43.26
CA LEU A 603 22.30 -58.91 42.86
C LEU A 603 22.91 -60.27 43.27
N LYS A 604 24.25 -60.37 43.36
CA LYS A 604 24.89 -61.62 43.85
C LYS A 604 24.65 -61.84 45.33
N ARG A 605 24.55 -60.77 46.13
CA ARG A 605 24.21 -60.84 47.56
C ARG A 605 22.79 -61.36 47.78
N THR A 606 21.84 -60.90 46.98
CA THR A 606 20.44 -61.37 47.04
C THR A 606 20.28 -62.80 46.52
N LYS A 607 21.10 -63.24 45.56
CA LYS A 607 21.14 -64.66 45.13
C LYS A 607 21.62 -65.64 46.21
N ALA A 608 22.48 -65.21 47.14
CA ALA A 608 22.90 -66.07 48.25
C ALA A 608 21.73 -66.36 49.22
N LEU A 609 20.88 -65.37 49.48
CA LEU A 609 19.67 -65.53 50.29
C LEU A 609 18.61 -66.44 49.63
N LEU A 610 18.65 -66.56 48.29
CA LEU A 610 17.81 -67.50 47.54
C LEU A 610 18.34 -68.95 47.60
N ALA A 611 19.65 -69.14 47.79
CA ALA A 611 20.26 -70.46 47.90
C ALA A 611 19.84 -71.18 49.20
N ASP A 612 19.68 -70.45 50.30
CA ASP A 612 19.16 -71.01 51.56
C ASP A 612 17.69 -71.44 51.44
N ALA A 613 16.91 -70.79 50.57
CA ALA A 613 15.54 -71.23 50.22
C ALA A 613 15.54 -72.45 49.27
N GLN A 614 16.62 -72.66 48.50
CA GLN A 614 16.75 -73.75 47.54
C GLN A 614 17.15 -75.08 48.20
N VAL A 615 17.89 -75.07 49.32
CA VAL A 615 18.21 -76.27 50.13
C VAL A 615 16.95 -76.95 50.68
N MET A 616 15.85 -76.21 50.89
CA MET A 616 14.56 -76.79 51.26
C MET A 616 13.86 -77.54 50.11
N LEU A 617 14.22 -77.27 48.85
CA LEU A 617 13.70 -77.97 47.66
C LEU A 617 14.53 -79.19 47.26
N ASP A 618 15.78 -79.29 47.73
CA ASP A 618 16.68 -80.43 47.52
C ASP A 618 16.25 -81.72 48.23
N HIS A 619 15.18 -81.71 49.04
CA HIS A 619 14.70 -82.93 49.69
C HIS A 619 13.74 -83.78 48.83
N LEU A 620 13.29 -83.29 47.67
CA LEU A 620 12.14 -83.88 46.95
C LEU A 620 12.42 -84.54 45.58
N LYS A 621 13.67 -84.62 45.08
CA LYS A 621 13.90 -85.05 43.66
C LYS A 621 15.11 -85.96 43.40
N ASN A 622 15.17 -87.13 44.04
CA ASN A 622 16.06 -88.22 43.59
C ASN A 622 15.23 -89.39 43.07
N ASN A 623 15.23 -89.63 41.74
CA ASN A 623 15.27 -90.94 41.07
C ASN A 623 15.15 -90.77 39.53
N ALA A 624 16.06 -91.40 38.76
CA ALA A 624 16.18 -91.29 37.30
C ALA A 624 15.42 -92.40 36.52
N PRO A 625 14.87 -92.16 35.32
CA PRO A 625 14.16 -93.20 34.56
C PRO A 625 14.79 -93.56 33.19
N SER A 626 14.18 -94.54 32.52
CA SER A 626 14.79 -95.52 31.60
C SER A 626 14.25 -95.44 30.16
N LYS A 627 14.87 -96.18 29.23
CA LYS A 627 14.70 -96.26 27.76
C LYS A 627 13.29 -96.10 27.14
N ARG A 628 12.17 -96.25 27.86
CA ARG A 628 10.83 -95.86 27.36
C ARG A 628 10.71 -94.34 27.18
N GLU A 629 11.40 -93.57 28.01
CA GLU A 629 11.44 -92.11 27.93
C GLU A 629 12.10 -91.65 26.63
N ILE A 630 13.10 -92.37 26.13
CA ILE A 630 13.81 -91.98 24.91
C ILE A 630 12.91 -92.04 23.66
N ALA A 631 11.97 -92.99 23.60
CA ALA A 631 11.02 -93.08 22.48
C ALA A 631 9.91 -92.01 22.58
N GLN A 632 9.44 -91.71 23.79
CA GLN A 632 8.55 -90.57 24.04
C GLN A 632 9.22 -89.24 23.68
N LEU A 633 10.51 -89.08 23.99
CA LEU A 633 11.30 -87.89 23.65
C LEU A 633 11.49 -87.72 22.14
N LYS A 634 11.51 -88.80 21.34
CA LYS A 634 11.59 -88.69 19.86
C LYS A 634 10.29 -88.20 19.23
N ASN A 635 9.14 -88.74 19.65
CA ASN A 635 7.85 -88.22 19.18
C ASN A 635 7.64 -86.77 19.65
N GLN A 636 8.06 -86.45 20.88
CA GLN A 636 8.05 -85.06 21.36
C GLN A 636 9.00 -84.16 20.57
N LEU A 637 10.09 -84.69 20.01
CA LEU A 637 11.02 -83.93 19.16
C LEU A 637 10.39 -83.63 17.80
N GLU A 638 9.74 -84.60 17.16
CA GLU A 638 9.04 -84.39 15.88
C GLU A 638 7.84 -83.44 16.03
N GLU A 639 7.07 -83.55 17.11
CA GLU A 639 6.01 -82.61 17.46
C GLU A 639 6.58 -81.21 17.79
N SER A 640 7.73 -81.14 18.45
CA SER A 640 8.47 -79.89 18.72
C SER A 640 8.99 -79.25 17.44
N GLU A 641 9.43 -80.03 16.45
CA GLU A 641 9.88 -79.53 15.15
C GLU A 641 8.72 -78.98 14.32
N PHE A 642 7.57 -79.66 14.31
CA PHE A 642 6.36 -79.16 13.63
C PHE A 642 5.84 -77.87 14.28
N THR A 643 5.82 -77.81 15.61
CA THR A 643 5.43 -76.59 16.35
C THR A 643 6.44 -75.46 16.16
N CYS A 644 7.74 -75.77 16.05
CA CYS A 644 8.78 -74.79 15.71
C CYS A 644 8.61 -74.23 14.29
N ALA A 645 8.34 -75.08 13.29
CA ALA A 645 8.09 -74.63 11.92
C ALA A 645 6.82 -73.75 11.83
N ALA A 646 5.76 -74.10 12.56
CA ALA A 646 4.56 -73.28 12.69
C ALA A 646 4.85 -71.94 13.38
N ALA A 647 5.67 -71.94 14.44
CA ALA A 647 6.09 -70.74 15.15
C ALA A 647 6.98 -69.83 14.29
N VAL A 648 7.89 -70.37 13.48
CA VAL A 648 8.72 -69.61 12.54
C VAL A 648 7.87 -68.98 11.43
N LYS A 649 6.84 -69.69 10.94
CA LYS A 649 5.89 -69.13 9.97
C LYS A 649 5.05 -68.01 10.57
N ALA A 650 4.57 -68.18 11.81
CA ALA A 650 3.87 -67.12 12.55
C ALA A 650 4.79 -65.91 12.80
N ARG A 651 6.05 -66.15 13.17
CA ARG A 651 7.04 -65.08 13.39
C ARG A 651 7.32 -64.30 12.11
N LYS A 652 7.51 -64.96 10.96
CA LYS A 652 7.68 -64.29 9.66
C LYS A 652 6.44 -63.48 9.25
N SER A 653 5.24 -63.98 9.54
CA SER A 653 4.00 -63.22 9.34
C SER A 653 3.97 -61.96 10.19
N MET A 654 4.36 -62.07 11.46
CA MET A 654 4.46 -60.92 12.37
C MET A 654 5.59 -59.95 11.96
N GLU A 655 6.72 -60.43 11.44
CA GLU A 655 7.80 -59.58 10.90
C GLU A 655 7.28 -58.73 9.73
N VAL A 656 6.56 -59.33 8.78
CA VAL A 656 5.93 -58.60 7.66
C VAL A 656 4.87 -57.60 8.15
N GLU A 657 4.04 -57.99 9.13
CA GLU A 657 3.07 -57.06 9.74
C GLU A 657 3.76 -55.88 10.44
N ILE A 658 4.90 -56.11 11.09
CA ILE A 658 5.71 -55.05 11.70
C ILE A 658 6.30 -54.13 10.63
N GLU A 659 6.80 -54.66 9.52
CA GLU A 659 7.28 -53.84 8.40
C GLU A 659 6.16 -53.03 7.75
N ASP A 660 4.98 -53.63 7.52
CA ASP A 660 3.80 -52.91 7.00
C ASP A 660 3.33 -51.82 7.96
N LEU A 661 3.35 -52.06 9.28
CA LEU A 661 3.04 -51.06 10.29
C LEU A 661 4.10 -49.94 10.35
N HIS A 662 5.38 -50.23 10.11
CA HIS A 662 6.42 -49.19 10.00
C HIS A 662 6.21 -48.30 8.78
N VAL A 663 5.90 -48.88 7.62
CA VAL A 663 5.58 -48.11 6.40
C VAL A 663 4.34 -47.24 6.62
N GLN A 664 3.30 -47.79 7.25
CA GLN A 664 2.10 -47.02 7.61
C GLN A 664 2.41 -45.90 8.61
N MET A 665 3.28 -46.13 9.60
CA MET A 665 3.70 -45.11 10.55
C MET A 665 4.49 -43.99 9.88
N ASP A 666 5.37 -44.31 8.93
CA ASP A 666 6.12 -43.33 8.15
C ASP A 666 5.22 -42.49 7.23
N ASP A 667 4.21 -43.09 6.62
CA ASP A 667 3.22 -42.38 5.81
C ASP A 667 2.30 -41.49 6.66
N ILE A 668 1.91 -41.96 7.86
CA ILE A 668 1.21 -41.15 8.86
C ILE A 668 2.11 -39.99 9.34
N SER A 669 3.41 -40.23 9.52
CA SER A 669 4.37 -39.19 9.95
C SER A 669 4.58 -38.11 8.87
N LYS A 670 4.72 -38.51 7.60
CA LYS A 670 4.80 -37.58 6.46
C LYS A 670 3.51 -36.78 6.28
N SER A 671 2.35 -37.43 6.39
CA SER A 671 1.06 -36.74 6.29
C SER A 671 0.83 -35.80 7.49
N LYS A 672 1.27 -36.17 8.70
CA LYS A 672 1.29 -35.30 9.87
C LYS A 672 2.16 -34.06 9.64
N GLN A 673 3.39 -34.22 9.15
CA GLN A 673 4.28 -33.09 8.84
C GLN A 673 3.69 -32.16 7.77
N ALA A 674 3.08 -32.72 6.72
CA ALA A 674 2.41 -31.93 5.70
C ALA A 674 1.20 -31.15 6.25
N LEU A 675 0.44 -31.74 7.17
CA LEU A 675 -0.67 -31.08 7.86
C LEU A 675 -0.18 -30.01 8.84
N GLU A 676 0.92 -30.24 9.56
CA GLU A 676 1.55 -29.24 10.45
C GLU A 676 2.10 -28.05 9.65
N GLU A 677 2.72 -28.29 8.49
CA GLU A 677 3.14 -27.22 7.58
C GLU A 677 1.95 -26.44 7.04
N GLN A 678 0.88 -27.11 6.61
CA GLN A 678 -0.35 -26.45 6.19
C GLN A 678 -0.99 -25.64 7.32
N LEU A 679 -1.00 -26.18 8.55
CA LEU A 679 -1.52 -25.47 9.72
C LEU A 679 -0.66 -24.24 10.04
N SER A 680 0.67 -24.33 9.92
CA SER A 680 1.56 -23.18 10.10
C SER A 680 1.36 -22.10 9.04
N ARG A 681 1.13 -22.49 7.77
CA ARG A 681 0.83 -21.55 6.67
C ARG A 681 -0.52 -20.89 6.88
N LEU A 682 -1.55 -21.66 7.18
CA LEU A 682 -2.89 -21.14 7.51
C LEU A 682 -2.87 -20.26 8.77
N GLN A 683 -1.98 -20.55 9.73
CA GLN A 683 -1.81 -19.71 10.92
C GLN A 683 -1.14 -18.37 10.59
N ARG A 684 -0.15 -18.34 9.68
CA ARG A 684 0.41 -17.08 9.16
C ARG A 684 -0.61 -16.30 8.34
N GLU A 685 -1.30 -16.94 7.41
CA GLU A 685 -2.38 -16.32 6.63
C GLU A 685 -3.50 -15.79 7.53
N LYS A 686 -3.85 -16.51 8.60
CA LYS A 686 -4.80 -16.05 9.62
C LYS A 686 -4.27 -14.81 10.35
N ASN A 687 -2.99 -14.76 10.71
CA ASN A 687 -2.38 -13.60 11.36
C ASN A 687 -2.32 -12.39 10.41
N ASP A 688 -1.98 -12.60 9.14
CA ASP A 688 -1.94 -11.55 8.12
C ASP A 688 -3.35 -11.02 7.80
N LEU A 689 -4.34 -11.90 7.67
CA LEU A 689 -5.74 -11.52 7.53
C LEU A 689 -6.27 -10.84 8.79
N GLN A 690 -5.77 -11.21 9.97
CA GLN A 690 -6.11 -10.55 11.22
C GLN A 690 -5.52 -9.14 11.30
N SER A 691 -4.25 -8.92 10.90
CA SER A 691 -3.65 -7.59 10.80
C SER A 691 -4.41 -6.71 9.83
N ARG A 692 -4.70 -7.21 8.61
CA ARG A 692 -5.49 -6.47 7.61
C ARG A 692 -6.89 -6.12 8.10
N MET A 693 -7.53 -7.01 8.85
CA MET A 693 -8.85 -6.79 9.42
C MET A 693 -8.80 -5.80 10.61
N GLU A 694 -7.70 -5.75 11.36
CA GLU A 694 -7.44 -4.74 12.40
C GLU A 694 -7.18 -3.36 11.75
N GLU A 695 -6.37 -3.30 10.69
CA GLU A 695 -6.16 -2.11 9.85
C GLU A 695 -7.48 -1.58 9.24
N ASP A 696 -8.27 -2.46 8.61
CA ASP A 696 -9.58 -2.10 8.04
C ASP A 696 -10.56 -1.61 9.13
N GLN A 697 -10.46 -2.15 10.36
CA GLN A 697 -11.28 -1.73 11.50
C GLN A 697 -10.84 -0.37 12.06
N GLU A 698 -9.54 -0.09 12.08
CA GLU A 698 -8.98 1.22 12.42
C GLU A 698 -9.39 2.27 11.38
N ASP A 699 -9.33 1.95 10.09
CA ASP A 699 -9.77 2.83 9.00
C ASP A 699 -11.27 3.13 9.09
N MET A 700 -12.10 2.13 9.38
CA MET A 700 -13.54 2.35 9.60
C MET A 700 -13.82 3.18 10.85
N ASN A 701 -13.01 3.03 11.92
CA ASN A 701 -13.13 3.86 13.12
C ASN A 701 -12.69 5.30 12.87
N GLU A 702 -11.61 5.53 12.11
CA GLU A 702 -11.17 6.85 11.67
C GLU A 702 -12.23 7.50 10.78
N LEU A 703 -12.84 6.74 9.86
CA LEU A 703 -13.94 7.21 9.00
C LEU A 703 -15.18 7.59 9.82
N MET A 704 -15.57 6.77 10.81
CA MET A 704 -16.68 7.08 11.71
C MET A 704 -16.41 8.32 12.57
N LYS A 705 -15.16 8.52 13.00
CA LYS A 705 -14.73 9.73 13.72
C LYS A 705 -14.78 10.97 12.83
N LYS A 706 -14.32 10.88 11.57
CA LYS A 706 -14.44 11.93 10.57
C LYS A 706 -15.90 12.26 10.27
N HIS A 707 -16.75 11.25 10.11
CA HIS A 707 -18.19 11.44 9.90
C HIS A 707 -18.85 12.14 11.10
N LYS A 708 -18.54 11.71 12.33
CA LYS A 708 -19.05 12.35 13.55
C LYS A 708 -18.58 13.80 13.69
N ALA A 709 -17.33 14.10 13.32
CA ALA A 709 -16.79 15.46 13.29
C ALA A 709 -17.47 16.32 12.22
N ALA A 710 -17.69 15.79 11.01
CA ALA A 710 -18.40 16.49 9.93
C ALA A 710 -19.88 16.76 10.31
N VAL A 711 -20.55 15.83 10.99
CA VAL A 711 -21.92 16.03 11.51
C VAL A 711 -21.93 17.08 12.61
N ALA A 712 -20.95 17.08 13.53
CA ALA A 712 -20.83 18.12 14.56
C ALA A 712 -20.57 19.50 13.94
N GLN A 713 -19.69 19.58 12.94
CA GLN A 713 -19.41 20.81 12.20
C GLN A 713 -20.63 21.30 11.41
N SER A 714 -21.38 20.40 10.76
CA SER A 714 -22.64 20.76 10.09
C SER A 714 -23.69 21.26 11.07
N THR A 715 -23.74 20.71 12.29
CA THR A 715 -24.67 21.17 13.34
C THR A 715 -24.27 22.55 13.85
N GLN A 716 -22.96 22.80 14.00
CA GLN A 716 -22.42 24.11 14.37
C GLN A 716 -22.69 25.16 13.28
N ASN A 717 -22.52 24.80 12.01
CA ASN A 717 -22.83 25.68 10.89
C ASN A 717 -24.34 26.00 10.82
N LEU A 718 -25.21 25.02 11.09
CA LEU A 718 -26.66 25.25 11.18
C LEU A 718 -27.03 26.19 12.34
N ALA A 719 -26.38 26.07 13.49
CA ALA A 719 -26.55 27.01 14.61
C ALA A 719 -26.08 28.42 14.23
N GLN A 720 -24.92 28.55 13.59
CA GLN A 720 -24.42 29.85 13.09
C GLN A 720 -25.36 30.48 12.05
N ILE A 721 -25.92 29.68 11.14
CA ILE A 721 -26.92 30.18 10.17
C ILE A 721 -28.18 30.65 10.89
N SER A 722 -28.64 29.93 11.91
CA SER A 722 -29.79 30.33 12.74
C SER A 722 -29.52 31.63 13.50
N ASP A 723 -28.32 31.80 14.05
CA ASP A 723 -27.91 33.03 14.75
C ASP A 723 -27.82 34.22 13.79
N LEU A 724 -27.28 33.99 12.58
CA LEU A 724 -27.23 35.01 11.53
C LEU A 724 -28.63 35.37 11.01
N GLN A 725 -29.55 34.41 10.94
CA GLN A 725 -30.95 34.66 10.61
C GLN A 725 -31.64 35.49 11.71
N ALA A 726 -31.40 35.19 12.98
CA ALA A 726 -31.92 35.98 14.11
C ALA A 726 -31.37 37.41 14.11
N GLN A 727 -30.07 37.59 13.84
CA GLN A 727 -29.46 38.92 13.72
C GLN A 727 -30.01 39.70 12.51
N LEU A 728 -30.32 39.02 11.40
CA LEU A 728 -30.96 39.64 10.25
C LEU A 728 -32.39 40.10 10.57
N GLU A 729 -33.16 39.29 11.30
CA GLU A 729 -34.51 39.64 11.75
C GLU A 729 -34.50 40.80 12.75
N GLU A 730 -33.55 40.82 13.68
CA GLU A 730 -33.36 41.91 14.64
C GLU A 730 -32.96 43.22 13.92
N ALA A 731 -32.00 43.17 12.99
CA ALA A 731 -31.61 44.33 12.20
C ALA A 731 -32.77 44.84 11.30
N MET A 732 -33.60 43.94 10.77
CA MET A 732 -34.80 44.32 10.02
C MET A 732 -35.86 44.98 10.91
N LYS A 733 -36.02 44.50 12.15
CA LYS A 733 -36.90 45.09 13.15
C LYS A 733 -36.41 46.47 13.61
N GLU A 734 -35.12 46.61 13.88
CA GLU A 734 -34.50 47.90 14.22
C GLU A 734 -34.63 48.91 13.07
N LYS A 735 -34.45 48.45 11.82
CA LYS A 735 -34.69 49.29 10.64
C LYS A 735 -36.14 49.74 10.56
N GLN A 736 -37.10 48.86 10.85
CA GLN A 736 -38.53 49.20 10.85
C GLN A 736 -38.87 50.17 11.98
N ASP A 737 -38.36 49.96 13.18
CA ASP A 737 -38.52 50.86 14.33
C ASP A 737 -37.91 52.24 14.04
N VAL A 738 -36.77 52.30 13.35
CA VAL A 738 -36.15 53.57 12.92
C VAL A 738 -36.98 54.26 11.84
N GLN A 739 -37.58 53.50 10.91
CA GLN A 739 -38.47 54.05 9.89
C GLN A 739 -39.76 54.62 10.49
N GLU A 740 -40.34 53.94 11.49
CA GLU A 740 -41.50 54.41 12.27
C GLU A 740 -41.15 55.64 13.13
N LYS A 741 -39.95 55.67 13.72
CA LYS A 741 -39.45 56.85 14.45
C LYS A 741 -39.17 58.04 13.51
N LEU A 742 -38.64 57.79 12.31
CA LEU A 742 -38.39 58.83 11.30
C LEU A 742 -39.70 59.48 10.85
N THR A 743 -40.71 58.67 10.56
CA THR A 743 -42.05 59.16 10.17
C THR A 743 -42.75 59.88 11.31
N ALA A 744 -42.63 59.39 12.55
CA ALA A 744 -43.13 60.10 13.73
C ALA A 744 -42.41 61.45 13.95
N LEU A 745 -41.08 61.50 13.79
CA LEU A 745 -40.30 62.74 13.94
C LEU A 745 -40.56 63.73 12.80
N GLN A 746 -40.82 63.26 11.57
CA GLN A 746 -41.26 64.12 10.46
C GLN A 746 -42.60 64.78 10.77
N SER A 747 -43.58 64.03 11.31
CA SER A 747 -44.87 64.60 11.73
C SER A 747 -44.75 65.57 12.92
N GLN A 748 -43.80 65.33 13.83
CA GLN A 748 -43.53 66.23 14.96
C GLN A 748 -42.74 67.47 14.56
N LEU A 749 -41.92 67.40 13.51
CA LEU A 749 -41.19 68.53 12.94
C LEU A 749 -42.16 69.48 12.23
N GLU A 750 -43.08 68.95 11.41
CA GLU A 750 -44.16 69.73 10.78
C GLU A 750 -45.05 70.42 11.83
N PHE A 751 -45.30 69.77 12.97
CA PHE A 751 -46.06 70.35 14.07
C PHE A 751 -45.28 71.44 14.85
N GLN A 752 -43.95 71.31 14.97
CA GLN A 752 -43.12 72.28 15.70
C GLN A 752 -42.68 73.50 14.86
N GLU A 753 -42.80 73.45 13.52
CA GLU A 753 -42.59 74.62 12.66
C GLU A 753 -43.72 75.68 12.76
N GLN A 754 -44.82 75.39 13.47
CA GLN A 754 -46.02 76.25 13.51
C GLN A 754 -46.32 76.99 14.84
N SER A 755 -45.47 76.92 15.86
CA SER A 755 -45.75 77.66 17.10
C SER A 755 -44.48 78.20 17.76
N MET A 756 -44.43 79.53 17.90
CA MET A 756 -43.27 80.28 18.37
C MET A 756 -42.86 79.99 19.83
N VAL A 757 -41.59 80.31 20.07
CA VAL A 757 -40.71 80.03 21.21
C VAL A 757 -41.08 80.81 22.47
N ASP A 758 -41.05 80.15 23.63
CA ASP A 758 -40.72 80.80 24.92
C ASP A 758 -40.17 79.82 25.97
N LYS A 759 -39.06 80.22 26.62
CA LYS A 759 -38.30 79.71 27.81
C LYS A 759 -38.21 78.21 28.15
N SER A 760 -39.25 77.41 27.92
CA SER A 760 -39.17 75.95 27.90
C SER A 760 -38.15 75.43 26.88
N LEU A 761 -37.92 76.18 25.80
CA LEU A 761 -36.95 75.86 24.76
C LEU A 761 -35.52 75.80 25.30
N VAL A 762 -35.14 76.71 26.20
CA VAL A 762 -33.78 76.74 26.79
C VAL A 762 -33.57 75.56 27.74
N SER A 763 -34.54 75.27 28.62
CA SER A 763 -34.43 74.11 29.53
C SER A 763 -34.51 72.77 28.78
N ARG A 764 -35.32 72.69 27.71
CA ARG A 764 -35.36 71.55 26.79
C ARG A 764 -34.06 71.42 26.00
N GLN A 765 -33.46 72.52 25.55
CA GLN A 765 -32.16 72.53 24.89
C GLN A 765 -31.04 72.13 25.84
N GLU A 766 -31.05 72.55 27.10
CA GLU A 766 -30.08 72.11 28.11
C GLU A 766 -30.23 70.62 28.45
N ALA A 767 -31.47 70.11 28.56
CA ALA A 767 -31.71 68.68 28.72
C ALA A 767 -31.29 67.89 27.48
N LYS A 768 -31.54 68.43 26.28
CA LYS A 768 -31.09 67.87 25.01
C LYS A 768 -29.57 67.90 24.87
N ILE A 769 -28.91 68.95 25.34
CA ILE A 769 -27.45 69.06 25.39
C ILE A 769 -26.91 67.99 26.34
N ARG A 770 -27.47 67.82 27.54
CA ARG A 770 -27.06 66.73 28.45
C ARG A 770 -27.31 65.33 27.89
N GLU A 771 -28.45 65.13 27.22
CA GLU A 771 -28.78 63.86 26.55
C GLU A 771 -27.84 63.58 25.37
N LEU A 772 -27.51 64.60 24.57
CA LEU A 772 -26.55 64.53 23.48
C LEU A 772 -25.12 64.37 23.99
N GLU A 773 -24.78 64.96 25.14
CA GLU A 773 -23.51 64.76 25.83
C GLU A 773 -23.39 63.31 26.32
N THR A 774 -24.44 62.75 26.94
CA THR A 774 -24.42 61.33 27.35
C THR A 774 -24.40 60.38 26.17
N LYS A 775 -25.15 60.68 25.10
CA LYS A 775 -25.09 59.91 23.84
C LYS A 775 -23.72 60.02 23.19
N MET A 776 -23.13 61.21 23.14
CA MET A 776 -21.77 61.40 22.63
C MET A 776 -20.73 60.69 23.50
N GLU A 777 -20.90 60.65 24.82
CA GLU A 777 -20.03 59.89 25.72
C GLU A 777 -20.15 58.38 25.46
N PHE A 778 -21.38 57.89 25.27
CA PHE A 778 -21.63 56.50 24.88
C PHE A 778 -21.02 56.17 23.51
N GLU A 779 -21.24 57.00 22.50
CA GLU A 779 -20.64 56.87 21.17
C GLU A 779 -19.11 56.93 21.24
N LYS A 780 -18.51 57.83 22.04
CA LYS A 780 -17.05 57.84 22.27
C LYS A 780 -16.57 56.53 22.89
N THR A 781 -17.32 55.94 23.82
CA THR A 781 -16.95 54.63 24.40
C THR A 781 -17.16 53.47 23.42
N GLN A 782 -18.17 53.54 22.56
CA GLN A 782 -18.43 52.55 21.52
C GLN A 782 -17.35 52.63 20.43
N VAL A 783 -16.99 53.85 19.99
CA VAL A 783 -15.87 54.12 19.08
C VAL A 783 -14.57 53.60 19.68
N LYS A 784 -14.25 53.87 20.95
CA LYS A 784 -13.05 53.29 21.60
C LYS A 784 -13.06 51.76 21.62
N ARG A 785 -14.23 51.13 21.84
CA ARG A 785 -14.36 49.67 21.77
C ARG A 785 -14.13 49.16 20.35
N LEU A 786 -14.72 49.81 19.35
CA LEU A 786 -14.52 49.46 17.94
C LEU A 786 -13.08 49.70 17.49
N GLU A 787 -12.43 50.79 17.91
CA GLU A 787 -11.01 51.05 17.68
C GLU A 787 -10.14 49.96 18.30
N SER A 788 -10.47 49.50 19.51
CA SER A 788 -9.76 48.39 20.15
C SER A 788 -9.95 47.05 19.41
N LEU A 789 -11.15 46.81 18.87
CA LEU A 789 -11.45 45.64 18.06
C LEU A 789 -10.70 45.71 16.72
N VAL A 790 -10.70 46.87 16.07
CA VAL A 790 -9.96 47.14 14.82
C VAL A 790 -8.45 46.99 15.06
N ALA A 791 -7.91 47.45 16.18
CA ALA A 791 -6.50 47.27 16.53
C ALA A 791 -6.15 45.78 16.70
N ARG A 792 -6.99 45.00 17.38
CA ARG A 792 -6.81 43.53 17.50
C ARG A 792 -6.94 42.81 16.15
N LEU A 793 -7.89 43.23 15.31
CA LEU A 793 -8.06 42.67 13.98
C LEU A 793 -6.88 43.01 13.07
N LYS A 794 -6.30 44.21 13.20
CA LYS A 794 -5.05 44.59 12.53
C LYS A 794 -3.87 43.73 12.99
N GLU A 795 -3.70 43.55 14.29
CA GLU A 795 -2.65 42.67 14.85
C GLU A 795 -2.83 41.20 14.37
N ASN A 796 -4.07 40.71 14.31
CA ASN A 796 -4.37 39.39 13.77
C ASN A 796 -4.10 39.29 12.26
N LEU A 797 -4.42 40.33 11.49
CA LEU A 797 -4.09 40.40 10.06
C LEU A 797 -2.58 40.45 9.82
N GLU A 798 -1.85 41.15 10.68
CA GLU A 798 -0.39 41.24 10.63
C GLU A 798 0.25 39.88 10.95
N LYS A 799 -0.23 39.19 12.00
CA LYS A 799 0.16 37.80 12.31
C LYS A 799 -0.16 36.83 11.17
N LEU A 800 -1.37 36.89 10.60
CA LEU A 800 -1.73 36.03 9.45
C LEU A 800 -0.88 36.37 8.21
N THR A 801 -0.47 37.62 8.06
CA THR A 801 0.44 38.05 6.99
C THR A 801 1.84 37.51 7.20
N GLU A 802 2.37 37.57 8.43
CA GLU A 802 3.65 36.96 8.81
C GLU A 802 3.64 35.44 8.65
N GLU A 803 2.55 34.76 9.06
CA GLU A 803 2.37 33.32 8.86
C GLU A 803 2.33 32.95 7.37
N ARG A 804 1.64 33.76 6.55
CA ARG A 804 1.61 33.59 5.08
C ARG A 804 3.00 33.80 4.48
N ASP A 805 3.76 34.79 4.93
CA ASP A 805 5.12 35.05 4.44
C ASP A 805 6.10 33.96 4.89
N GLN A 806 5.95 33.42 6.10
CA GLN A 806 6.71 32.26 6.58
C GLN A 806 6.38 31.00 5.79
N ARG A 807 5.10 30.77 5.45
CA ARG A 807 4.66 29.67 4.60
C ARG A 807 5.24 29.79 3.19
N SER A 808 5.21 30.99 2.61
CA SER A 808 5.81 31.26 1.30
C SER A 808 7.34 31.06 1.31
N ALA A 809 8.02 31.51 2.36
CA ALA A 809 9.47 31.27 2.52
C ALA A 809 9.80 29.78 2.70
N SER A 810 8.97 29.02 3.43
CA SER A 810 9.10 27.57 3.58
C SER A 810 8.90 26.84 2.25
N GLU A 811 7.85 27.20 1.50
CA GLU A 811 7.57 26.64 0.17
C GLU A 811 8.74 26.89 -0.79
N ASN A 812 9.35 28.08 -0.76
CA ASN A 812 10.52 28.39 -1.58
C ASN A 812 11.76 27.57 -1.20
N ARG A 813 11.98 27.27 0.09
CA ARG A 813 13.05 26.37 0.55
C ARG A 813 12.80 24.94 0.08
N GLU A 814 11.58 24.45 0.18
CA GLU A 814 11.21 23.11 -0.31
C GLU A 814 11.32 23.01 -1.83
N LYS A 815 10.93 24.04 -2.59
CA LYS A 815 11.15 24.10 -4.05
C LYS A 815 12.63 24.03 -4.39
N GLU A 816 13.50 24.72 -3.66
CA GLU A 816 14.94 24.66 -3.91
C GLU A 816 15.55 23.31 -3.51
N GLN A 817 15.05 22.67 -2.45
CA GLN A 817 15.41 21.31 -2.07
C GLN A 817 14.95 20.29 -3.12
N ASN A 818 13.73 20.41 -3.65
CA ASN A 818 13.23 19.58 -4.74
C ASN A 818 14.06 19.75 -6.02
N LYS A 819 14.49 20.97 -6.36
CA LYS A 819 15.43 21.18 -7.48
C LYS A 819 16.78 20.48 -7.24
N ARG A 820 17.29 20.43 -6.01
CA ARG A 820 18.52 19.69 -5.67
C ARG A 820 18.32 18.19 -5.80
N LEU A 821 17.21 17.64 -5.29
CA LEU A 821 16.88 16.23 -5.42
C LEU A 821 16.67 15.83 -6.89
N LEU A 822 16.03 16.67 -7.70
CA LEU A 822 15.88 16.44 -9.14
C LEU A 822 17.22 16.45 -9.89
N ARG A 823 18.17 17.30 -9.48
CA ARG A 823 19.55 17.26 -10.01
C ARG A 823 20.24 15.95 -9.64
N GLN A 824 20.16 15.53 -8.37
CA GLN A 824 20.74 14.25 -7.92
C GLN A 824 20.12 13.04 -8.64
N ILE A 825 18.80 13.05 -8.88
CA ILE A 825 18.13 11.99 -9.66
C ILE A 825 18.65 11.99 -11.10
N ARG A 826 18.93 13.16 -11.68
CA ARG A 826 19.51 13.26 -13.02
C ARG A 826 20.93 12.69 -13.06
N ASP A 827 21.77 13.06 -12.10
CA ASP A 827 23.15 12.58 -12.00
C ASP A 827 23.17 11.05 -11.83
N ILE A 828 22.31 10.50 -10.96
CA ILE A 828 22.15 9.03 -10.78
C ILE A 828 21.63 8.36 -12.07
N LYS A 829 20.70 8.99 -12.80
CA LYS A 829 20.23 8.45 -14.09
C LYS A 829 21.34 8.42 -15.14
N GLU A 830 22.20 9.44 -15.17
CA GLU A 830 23.36 9.48 -16.07
C GLU A 830 24.39 8.39 -15.70
N GLU A 831 24.68 8.18 -14.42
CA GLU A 831 25.53 7.08 -13.94
C GLU A 831 24.94 5.70 -14.29
N MET A 832 23.62 5.51 -14.11
CA MET A 832 22.93 4.28 -14.48
C MET A 832 22.96 4.03 -15.99
N ALA A 833 22.87 5.08 -16.81
CA ALA A 833 22.99 4.97 -18.25
C ALA A 833 24.42 4.60 -18.69
N GLU A 834 25.46 5.14 -18.04
CA GLU A 834 26.84 4.73 -18.27
C GLU A 834 27.10 3.27 -17.89
N LEU A 835 26.52 2.80 -16.77
CA LEU A 835 26.59 1.40 -16.35
C LEU A 835 25.86 0.47 -17.31
N ALA A 836 24.67 0.83 -17.77
CA ALA A 836 23.92 0.07 -18.76
C ALA A 836 24.68 -0.05 -20.10
N LYS A 837 25.40 1.01 -20.50
CA LYS A 837 26.27 0.97 -21.68
C LYS A 837 27.42 -0.03 -21.51
N LYS A 838 28.06 -0.06 -20.34
CA LYS A 838 29.12 -1.03 -20.02
C LYS A 838 28.59 -2.48 -19.98
N GLU A 839 27.37 -2.69 -19.47
CA GLU A 839 26.70 -4.01 -19.44
C GLU A 839 26.37 -4.52 -20.86
N ALA A 840 25.90 -3.63 -21.74
CA ALA A 840 25.64 -3.96 -23.14
C ALA A 840 26.94 -4.32 -23.89
N GLU A 841 28.03 -3.61 -23.63
CA GLU A 841 29.36 -3.92 -24.20
C GLU A 841 29.89 -5.27 -23.69
N ALA A 842 29.67 -5.60 -22.42
CA ALA A 842 30.03 -6.92 -21.86
C ALA A 842 29.18 -8.06 -22.45
N SER A 843 27.87 -7.82 -22.63
CA SER A 843 26.96 -8.82 -23.19
C SER A 843 27.26 -9.14 -24.66
N ARG A 844 27.66 -8.14 -25.46
CA ARG A 844 28.13 -8.37 -26.84
C ARG A 844 29.39 -9.23 -26.87
N LYS A 845 30.38 -8.92 -26.02
CA LYS A 845 31.60 -9.73 -25.89
C LYS A 845 31.29 -11.17 -25.48
N LYS A 846 30.33 -11.37 -24.58
CA LYS A 846 29.88 -12.71 -24.18
C LYS A 846 29.30 -13.49 -25.37
N HIS A 847 28.41 -12.86 -26.15
CA HIS A 847 27.81 -13.52 -27.31
C HIS A 847 28.83 -13.87 -28.40
N GLU A 848 29.81 -12.98 -28.65
CA GLU A 848 30.93 -13.25 -29.56
C GLU A 848 31.73 -14.49 -29.12
N LEU A 849 32.05 -14.60 -27.82
CA LEU A 849 32.74 -15.77 -27.28
C LEU A 849 31.91 -17.06 -27.33
N GLU A 850 30.58 -16.98 -27.14
CA GLU A 850 29.69 -18.13 -27.28
C GLU A 850 29.67 -18.66 -28.73
N MET A 851 29.60 -17.76 -29.71
CA MET A 851 29.69 -18.15 -31.13
C MET A 851 31.03 -18.79 -31.47
N ASP A 852 32.13 -18.28 -30.92
CA ASP A 852 33.46 -18.89 -31.08
C ASP A 852 33.51 -20.30 -30.48
N ILE A 853 32.90 -20.52 -29.31
CA ILE A 853 32.78 -21.84 -28.68
C ILE A 853 31.98 -22.79 -29.57
N GLU A 854 30.81 -22.39 -30.06
CA GLU A 854 29.98 -23.23 -30.94
C GLU A 854 30.75 -23.62 -32.23
N SER A 855 31.49 -22.67 -32.80
CA SER A 855 32.35 -22.93 -33.97
C SER A 855 33.46 -23.93 -33.65
N LEU A 856 34.13 -23.79 -32.50
CA LEU A 856 35.16 -24.72 -32.05
C LEU A 856 34.60 -26.11 -31.74
N GLU A 857 33.41 -26.21 -31.15
CA GLU A 857 32.73 -27.47 -30.88
C GLU A 857 32.36 -28.19 -32.18
N ALA A 858 31.86 -27.46 -33.18
CA ALA A 858 31.57 -28.03 -34.51
C ALA A 858 32.84 -28.55 -35.19
N ALA A 859 33.95 -27.80 -35.10
CA ALA A 859 35.25 -28.25 -35.61
C ALA A 859 35.74 -29.51 -34.88
N ASN A 860 35.57 -29.59 -33.56
CA ASN A 860 35.95 -30.74 -32.76
C ASN A 860 35.12 -31.99 -33.12
N GLN A 861 33.81 -31.84 -33.33
CA GLN A 861 32.96 -32.94 -33.80
C GLN A 861 33.39 -33.46 -35.17
N SER A 862 33.77 -32.58 -36.09
CA SER A 862 34.31 -32.96 -37.41
C SER A 862 35.61 -33.76 -37.26
N LEU A 863 36.55 -33.27 -36.45
CA LEU A 863 37.83 -33.95 -36.20
C LEU A 863 37.63 -35.33 -35.54
N GLN A 864 36.67 -35.47 -34.62
CA GLN A 864 36.32 -36.77 -34.04
C GLN A 864 35.74 -37.74 -35.08
N ALA A 865 34.95 -37.25 -36.04
CA ALA A 865 34.44 -38.08 -37.13
C ALA A 865 35.57 -38.56 -38.05
N ASP A 866 36.49 -37.67 -38.40
CA ASP A 866 37.67 -38.00 -39.21
C ASP A 866 38.58 -39.02 -38.49
N LEU A 867 38.78 -38.86 -37.18
CA LEU A 867 39.55 -39.80 -36.36
C LEU A 867 38.92 -41.20 -36.34
N LYS A 868 37.60 -41.30 -36.19
CA LYS A 868 36.89 -42.59 -36.27
C LYS A 868 37.04 -43.23 -37.64
N LEU A 869 36.99 -42.43 -38.70
CA LEU A 869 37.18 -42.91 -40.07
C LEU A 869 38.62 -43.43 -40.28
N ALA A 870 39.61 -42.75 -39.71
CA ALA A 870 41.00 -43.18 -39.74
C ALA A 870 41.19 -44.51 -39.00
N PHE A 871 40.61 -44.69 -37.81
CA PHE A 871 40.64 -45.96 -37.09
C PHE A 871 39.99 -47.09 -37.89
N LYS A 872 38.88 -46.83 -38.57
CA LYS A 872 38.24 -47.82 -39.44
C LYS A 872 39.16 -48.24 -40.59
N ARG A 873 39.81 -47.28 -41.26
CA ARG A 873 40.77 -47.58 -42.34
C ARG A 873 41.97 -48.38 -41.84
N ILE A 874 42.46 -48.11 -40.64
CA ILE A 874 43.54 -48.90 -40.02
C ILE A 874 43.06 -50.33 -39.78
N GLY A 875 41.86 -50.52 -39.22
CA GLY A 875 41.29 -51.86 -39.00
C GLY A 875 41.04 -52.62 -40.30
N ASP A 876 40.51 -51.95 -41.33
CA ASP A 876 40.29 -52.56 -42.65
C ASP A 876 41.62 -52.99 -43.31
N LEU A 877 42.70 -52.21 -43.13
CA LEU A 877 44.04 -52.57 -43.59
C LEU A 877 44.66 -53.72 -42.80
N GLN A 878 44.44 -53.78 -41.48
CA GLN A 878 44.91 -54.89 -40.64
C GLN A 878 44.23 -56.21 -41.03
N ALA A 879 42.92 -56.20 -41.25
CA ALA A 879 42.18 -57.38 -41.71
C ALA A 879 42.65 -57.86 -43.09
N ALA A 880 42.95 -56.94 -44.02
CA ALA A 880 43.50 -57.28 -45.32
C ALA A 880 44.92 -57.90 -45.24
N ILE A 881 45.72 -57.53 -44.24
CA ILE A 881 47.04 -58.11 -43.99
C ILE A 881 46.92 -59.49 -43.35
N GLU A 882 45.99 -59.70 -42.42
CA GLU A 882 45.71 -61.02 -41.82
C GLU A 882 45.19 -62.02 -42.87
N ASP A 883 44.29 -61.60 -43.77
CA ASP A 883 43.79 -62.43 -44.86
C ASP A 883 44.88 -62.82 -45.89
N GLU A 884 45.93 -62.00 -46.08
CA GLU A 884 47.09 -62.38 -46.92
C GLU A 884 48.07 -63.33 -46.20
N MET A 885 47.97 -63.50 -44.88
CA MET A 885 48.84 -64.38 -44.09
C MET A 885 48.22 -65.76 -43.79
N GLU A 886 46.93 -65.98 -44.02
CA GLU A 886 46.24 -67.27 -43.82
C GLU A 886 46.13 -68.14 -45.09
N SER A 887 46.84 -67.81 -46.18
CA SER A 887 46.75 -68.54 -47.46
C SER A 887 48.05 -69.18 -47.97
N ASP A 888 49.00 -69.54 -47.09
CA ASP A 888 50.18 -70.34 -47.49
C ASP A 888 50.57 -71.36 -46.40
N ASP A 889 49.67 -72.32 -46.15
CA ASP A 889 50.03 -73.56 -45.45
C ASP A 889 50.73 -74.51 -46.44
N ASN A 890 52.04 -74.60 -46.33
CA ASN A 890 52.84 -75.70 -46.89
C ASN A 890 53.59 -76.39 -45.73
N GLU A 891 53.18 -77.63 -45.48
CA GLU A 891 53.85 -78.64 -44.66
C GLU A 891 55.32 -78.81 -45.10
N ASP A 892 56.26 -78.91 -44.14
CA ASP A 892 57.12 -80.11 -43.99
C ASP A 892 58.35 -79.95 -43.05
N LEU A 893 58.56 -81.01 -42.25
CA LEU A 893 59.83 -81.60 -41.75
C LEU A 893 60.64 -80.98 -40.55
N ILE A 894 60.61 -81.77 -39.46
CA ILE A 894 61.75 -82.32 -38.64
C ILE A 894 62.13 -81.70 -37.28
N ASN A 895 62.01 -82.57 -36.25
CA ASN A 895 62.75 -82.79 -34.97
C ASN A 895 63.32 -81.56 -34.22
N SER A 896 63.18 -81.42 -32.89
CA SER A 896 63.68 -82.36 -31.89
C SER A 896 63.32 -81.86 -30.47
N GLU A 897 62.92 -82.80 -29.62
CA GLU A 897 63.10 -82.90 -28.15
C GLU A 897 62.93 -81.67 -27.23
N GLY A 898 62.03 -81.84 -26.24
CA GLY A 898 62.21 -81.19 -24.94
C GLY A 898 60.94 -80.86 -24.16
N ALA A 899 60.40 -81.87 -23.47
CA ALA A 899 59.85 -81.84 -22.10
C ALA A 899 58.93 -80.69 -21.60
N SER A 900 57.93 -81.15 -20.82
CA SER A 900 57.43 -80.52 -19.59
C SER A 900 56.28 -79.49 -19.71
N ASP A 901 55.07 -80.02 -19.51
CA ASP A 901 54.02 -79.53 -18.59
C ASP A 901 53.69 -78.03 -18.53
N THR A 902 52.46 -77.75 -18.97
CA THR A 902 51.47 -76.85 -18.35
C THR A 902 51.94 -75.44 -17.99
N ASP A 903 51.75 -74.48 -18.91
CA ASP A 903 51.13 -73.18 -18.61
C ASP A 903 50.89 -72.39 -19.92
N SER A 904 49.66 -71.95 -20.19
CA SER A 904 49.32 -70.63 -20.79
C SER A 904 47.85 -70.54 -21.23
N GLU A 905 46.98 -70.08 -20.34
CA GLU A 905 45.78 -69.33 -20.75
C GLU A 905 46.23 -67.89 -21.04
N VAL A 906 46.38 -67.57 -22.33
CA VAL A 906 46.65 -66.22 -22.81
C VAL A 906 45.31 -65.53 -23.01
N GLU A 907 45.12 -64.42 -22.29
CA GLU A 907 44.36 -63.22 -22.66
C GLU A 907 43.70 -62.57 -21.43
N ASP A 908 44.53 -62.10 -20.50
CA ASP A 908 44.08 -61.15 -19.48
C ASP A 908 45.02 -59.95 -19.50
N ARG A 909 44.76 -58.99 -20.41
CA ARG A 909 45.40 -57.65 -20.33
C ARG A 909 44.88 -56.52 -21.22
N VAL A 910 43.66 -56.58 -21.74
CA VAL A 910 43.07 -55.42 -22.44
C VAL A 910 41.60 -55.17 -22.08
N ASP A 911 41.25 -55.21 -20.78
CA ASP A 911 39.93 -54.78 -20.29
C ASP A 911 39.96 -53.46 -19.48
N GLY A 912 41.03 -52.68 -19.63
CA GLY A 912 41.26 -51.46 -18.85
C GLY A 912 40.70 -50.14 -19.41
N VAL A 913 40.08 -50.10 -20.61
CA VAL A 913 39.78 -48.80 -21.27
C VAL A 913 38.32 -48.60 -21.73
N LYS A 914 37.41 -49.57 -21.56
CA LYS A 914 36.01 -49.43 -22.03
C LYS A 914 34.96 -48.97 -21.00
N SER A 915 35.33 -48.73 -19.73
CA SER A 915 34.34 -48.52 -18.65
C SER A 915 33.76 -47.10 -18.50
N TRP A 916 34.20 -46.08 -19.25
CA TRP A 916 33.83 -44.69 -18.91
C TRP A 916 32.87 -43.92 -19.83
N LEU A 917 32.35 -44.49 -20.93
CA LEU A 917 31.54 -43.70 -21.88
C LEU A 917 30.38 -44.46 -22.55
N SER A 918 29.42 -44.99 -21.79
CA SER A 918 28.11 -45.33 -22.35
C SER A 918 26.98 -45.27 -21.33
N LYS A 919 26.45 -44.07 -21.13
CA LYS A 919 25.02 -43.83 -20.84
C LYS A 919 24.71 -42.34 -20.93
N ASN A 920 24.36 -41.87 -22.12
CA ASN A 920 23.34 -40.83 -22.28
C ASN A 920 22.96 -40.59 -23.75
N LYS A 921 21.63 -40.43 -23.97
CA LYS A 921 20.86 -40.13 -25.21
C LYS A 921 20.44 -41.36 -26.05
N GLY A 922 19.18 -41.53 -26.46
CA GLY A 922 17.93 -40.74 -26.39
C GLY A 922 16.73 -41.66 -26.70
N SER A 923 15.50 -41.36 -26.28
CA SER A 923 14.49 -40.46 -26.90
C SER A 923 13.36 -41.24 -27.64
N ALA A 924 12.12 -40.93 -27.25
CA ALA A 924 10.87 -40.86 -28.03
C ALA A 924 10.19 -42.12 -28.65
N LYS A 925 8.94 -42.32 -28.17
CA LYS A 925 7.65 -42.47 -28.89
C LYS A 925 7.18 -43.82 -29.48
N ASN A 926 6.03 -44.26 -28.91
CA ASN A 926 4.74 -44.64 -29.56
C ASN A 926 4.53 -46.03 -30.22
N MET A 927 3.69 -46.89 -29.60
CA MET A 927 2.32 -47.32 -30.03
C MET A 927 1.97 -48.82 -29.85
N SER A 928 0.71 -49.04 -29.37
CA SER A 928 -0.21 -50.18 -29.56
C SER A 928 0.12 -51.56 -28.96
N ASP A 929 -0.80 -52.44 -28.56
CA ASP A 929 -2.22 -52.42 -28.13
C ASP A 929 -2.50 -53.85 -27.58
N ASP A 930 -3.57 -53.98 -26.80
CA ASP A 930 -4.38 -55.18 -26.48
C ASP A 930 -3.98 -56.19 -25.38
N GLY A 931 -4.98 -56.60 -24.57
CA GLY A 931 -4.93 -57.88 -23.84
C GLY A 931 -5.40 -58.02 -22.37
N SER A 932 -6.65 -57.65 -22.04
CA SER A 932 -7.59 -58.52 -21.29
C SER A 932 -7.51 -58.75 -19.73
N LEU A 933 -8.62 -58.37 -19.06
CA LEU A 933 -9.32 -59.02 -17.90
C LEU A 933 -8.59 -59.07 -16.53
N LYS A 934 -9.16 -58.76 -15.35
CA LYS A 934 -10.52 -58.62 -14.79
C LYS A 934 -10.37 -57.83 -13.48
N SER A 935 -11.26 -56.88 -13.17
CA SER A 935 -11.43 -56.38 -11.80
C SER A 935 -12.90 -56.50 -11.39
N SER A 936 -13.12 -57.24 -10.31
CA SER A 936 -14.42 -57.52 -9.72
C SER A 936 -14.84 -56.41 -8.77
N ARG A 937 -16.13 -56.07 -8.90
CA ARG A 937 -16.92 -55.13 -8.12
C ARG A 937 -16.88 -55.39 -6.61
N SER A 938 -16.93 -54.30 -5.84
CA SER A 938 -17.86 -54.20 -4.71
C SER A 938 -18.58 -52.85 -4.75
N VAL A 939 -19.86 -52.92 -4.42
CA VAL A 939 -20.94 -51.98 -4.73
C VAL A 939 -21.11 -51.00 -3.56
N LEU A 940 -20.99 -49.70 -3.83
CA LEU A 940 -21.59 -48.65 -3.00
C LEU A 940 -22.30 -47.65 -3.90
N GLN A 941 -23.62 -47.75 -3.86
CA GLN A 941 -24.59 -47.02 -4.64
C GLN A 941 -24.70 -45.58 -4.10
N ARG A 942 -24.19 -44.60 -4.85
CA ARG A 942 -24.56 -43.18 -4.69
C ARG A 942 -24.82 -42.56 -6.05
N ASN A 943 -26.10 -42.29 -6.29
CA ASN A 943 -26.64 -41.52 -7.41
C ASN A 943 -26.02 -40.13 -7.45
N PHE A 944 -25.33 -39.79 -8.53
CA PHE A 944 -25.05 -38.41 -8.92
C PHE A 944 -26.23 -37.86 -9.74
N PRO A 945 -26.76 -36.67 -9.44
CA PRO A 945 -27.88 -36.09 -10.16
C PRO A 945 -27.44 -35.51 -11.51
N ARG A 946 -28.26 -35.73 -12.54
CA ARG A 946 -28.24 -35.03 -13.82
C ARG A 946 -28.30 -33.52 -13.60
N TYR A 947 -27.38 -32.78 -14.22
CA TYR A 947 -27.51 -31.34 -14.40
C TYR A 947 -28.76 -31.03 -15.26
N PRO A 948 -29.69 -30.17 -14.83
CA PRO A 948 -30.76 -29.69 -15.68
C PRO A 948 -30.29 -28.52 -16.54
N THR A 949 -30.58 -28.61 -17.83
CA THR A 949 -30.37 -27.62 -18.89
C THR A 949 -31.37 -26.45 -18.82
N GLU A 950 -31.69 -25.93 -17.63
CA GLU A 950 -32.65 -24.83 -17.45
C GLU A 950 -31.98 -23.59 -16.82
N TRP A 951 -31.23 -22.84 -17.62
CA TRP A 951 -30.77 -21.49 -17.24
C TRP A 951 -31.31 -20.37 -18.13
N PHE A 952 -32.29 -20.68 -18.99
CA PHE A 952 -33.07 -19.68 -19.72
C PHE A 952 -34.54 -20.08 -19.69
N ASN A 953 -35.19 -19.92 -18.54
CA ASN A 953 -36.65 -19.94 -18.46
C ASN A 953 -37.14 -18.55 -18.00
N PRO A 954 -37.65 -17.69 -18.92
CA PRO A 954 -38.12 -16.34 -18.60
C PRO A 954 -39.21 -16.29 -17.51
N ASN A 955 -39.89 -17.41 -17.26
CA ASN A 955 -40.98 -17.50 -16.29
C ASN A 955 -40.51 -17.48 -14.83
N SER A 956 -39.26 -17.87 -14.51
CA SER A 956 -38.81 -17.91 -13.10
C SER A 956 -38.55 -16.51 -12.53
N MET A 957 -38.10 -15.56 -13.35
CA MET A 957 -37.93 -14.17 -12.93
C MET A 957 -39.26 -13.43 -12.72
N GLN A 958 -40.31 -13.76 -13.49
CA GLN A 958 -41.65 -13.23 -13.25
C GLN A 958 -42.25 -13.76 -11.95
N GLN A 959 -42.02 -15.03 -11.63
CA GLN A 959 -42.48 -15.64 -10.37
C GLN A 959 -41.74 -15.09 -9.14
N ALA A 960 -40.44 -14.77 -9.28
CA ALA A 960 -39.66 -14.11 -8.23
C ALA A 960 -40.11 -12.66 -7.99
N ARG A 961 -40.44 -11.90 -9.05
CA ARG A 961 -41.04 -10.57 -8.93
C ARG A 961 -42.42 -10.61 -8.27
N LYS A 962 -43.26 -11.58 -8.61
CA LYS A 962 -44.60 -11.76 -8.02
C LYS A 962 -44.53 -12.07 -6.52
N ARG A 963 -43.61 -12.95 -6.10
CA ARG A 963 -43.37 -13.26 -4.67
C ARG A 963 -42.76 -12.10 -3.88
N CYS A 964 -41.94 -11.26 -4.52
CA CYS A 964 -41.43 -10.04 -3.89
C CYS A 964 -42.55 -8.99 -3.74
N LEU A 965 -43.43 -8.86 -4.72
CA LEU A 965 -44.59 -7.96 -4.65
C LEU A 965 -45.59 -8.41 -3.58
N GLU A 966 -45.91 -9.70 -3.51
CA GLU A 966 -46.80 -10.28 -2.48
C GLU A 966 -46.22 -10.11 -1.06
N LYS A 967 -44.90 -10.21 -0.90
CA LYS A 967 -44.23 -9.94 0.39
C LYS A 967 -44.16 -8.45 0.76
N LEU A 968 -44.15 -7.55 -0.22
CA LEU A 968 -44.21 -6.10 0.04
C LEU A 968 -45.64 -5.65 0.37
N ILE A 969 -46.64 -6.27 -0.24
CA ILE A 969 -48.06 -5.98 0.01
C ILE A 969 -48.49 -6.55 1.37
N SER A 970 -47.94 -7.70 1.81
CA SER A 970 -48.21 -8.26 3.14
C SER A 970 -47.52 -7.52 4.31
N LYS A 971 -46.71 -6.50 4.03
CA LYS A 971 -46.00 -5.68 5.03
C LYS A 971 -46.48 -4.21 5.08
N ARG A 972 -47.47 -3.85 4.27
CA ARG A 972 -48.33 -2.68 4.48
C ARG A 972 -49.66 -3.19 5.03
#